data_AF-A0A3B5KQJ6-F1
#
_entry.id   AF-A0A3B5KQJ6-F1
#
_cell.length_a   1.000
_cell.length_b   1.000
_cell.length_c   1.000
_cell.angle_alpha   90.00
_cell.angle_beta   90.00
_cell.angle_gamma   90.00
#
_symmetry.space_group_name_H-M   'P 1'
#
loop_
_entity.id
_entity.type
_entity.pdbx_description
1 polymer ?
#
loop_
_entity_poly.entity_id
_entity_poly.type
_entity_poly.pdbx_seq_one_letter_code
_entity_poly.pdbx_strand_id
1 'polypeptide(L)'
;MDVNTLALILGALICSVSGSEVEGYTKTAGAWILSLSGRKYSVMTAVECARKCDAETTFTCRSFMYIEKDQECRTVGQNSKSEIVLRRSSTALYEKKVYLLECVNGIGTDYRGTKSRTKTGKLCQRWGVNSPHRPNYKPQTSPLADLESNFCRNPDADSGGPWCYTTDANTRWEHCNVSACSEDCIHCSGEDYRGKASTTEKGYTCQRWDSQQPHNHGYDPSVLSEKYLEGNYCRNPDGDPRPWCFTTNPAKRWDFCDIPRCTSEPPTIVPETTCFTGEGGSYRGTIAVTEAGKTCQSWSSQTPHKHNRTPDNYPCKGLDNNYCRNPDNQRKPWCYTTDSETRWEYCQVPTCGDSAGPDDAVIPPEEEDCYEDNGSSYRGITSQTISGKRCQAWSSMTPHSHLKTPKNFPNADLRRNFCRNPDNDRAPWCYTTNPGVRWEYCNLEKCSTNAPKPTPGTATQPQSPTTEDSGQTERDCKIGNGETYRGKISITILGVTCQAWSAQSPHTHNSFTEETHGDKGLESNYCRNPDGDVNGPWCYTTDPNKKWDYCLIPDCAGLKCGSPAIKPKRCFGRIVGGCVSKPHSWPWQISLRTSTGIHFCGGTLIDRQWVLTAAHCLEKSTRPGYYKIVLGIHTERAIEASKQLRDLEKLVLGPNGADIALLKLQTPALLNEKVTPVCLPDKDYIVPSHTECYVTGWGETQGTGGNGVLKEAGFPVIENKICNRPAYLNGRVKDHEMCAGNIEGGTDSCQGDIFP
;
A
#
# COMPACT_ATOMS: atom_id res chain seq x y z
N MET A 1 38.46 -15.18 44.83
CA MET A 1 38.06 -14.90 43.43
C MET A 1 36.56 -14.73 43.46
N ASP A 2 36.14 -13.48 43.26
CA ASP A 2 34.94 -12.89 43.85
C ASP A 2 33.62 -13.19 43.14
N VAL A 3 32.59 -13.22 43.98
CA VAL A 3 31.15 -13.37 43.71
C VAL A 3 30.57 -12.19 42.89
N ASN A 4 31.40 -11.23 42.50
CA ASN A 4 31.01 -10.02 41.74
C ASN A 4 31.05 -10.16 40.21
N THR A 5 31.39 -11.32 39.65
CA THR A 5 31.48 -11.50 38.19
C THR A 5 30.20 -12.06 37.56
N LEU A 6 29.24 -12.54 38.36
CA LEU A 6 27.95 -13.07 37.85
C LEU A 6 26.84 -12.01 37.73
N ALA A 7 27.03 -10.82 38.31
CA ALA A 7 26.03 -9.75 38.29
C ALA A 7 26.12 -8.80 37.08
N LEU A 8 27.17 -8.93 36.24
CA LEU A 8 27.43 -8.04 35.10
C LEU A 8 27.02 -8.61 33.73
N ILE A 9 26.45 -9.81 33.68
CA ILE A 9 25.95 -10.43 32.43
C ILE A 9 24.40 -10.47 32.37
N LEU A 10 23.69 -10.11 33.46
CA LEU A 10 22.23 -9.97 33.47
C LEU A 10 21.72 -8.52 33.28
N GLY A 11 22.61 -7.54 33.12
CA GLY A 11 22.26 -6.10 33.13
C GLY A 11 22.29 -5.37 31.78
N ALA A 12 22.52 -6.07 30.65
CA ALA A 12 22.70 -5.44 29.33
C ALA A 12 21.85 -6.10 28.22
N LEU A 13 20.58 -6.39 28.53
CA LEU A 13 19.55 -6.72 27.54
C LEU A 13 18.27 -5.92 27.85
N ILE A 14 18.40 -4.61 27.93
CA ILE A 14 17.28 -3.71 27.61
C ILE A 14 17.59 -3.19 26.21
N CYS A 15 17.40 -4.06 25.22
CA CYS A 15 17.12 -3.58 23.88
C CYS A 15 15.82 -2.78 23.99
N SER A 16 15.90 -1.50 23.65
CA SER A 16 14.75 -0.66 23.34
C SER A 16 13.99 -1.28 22.16
N VAL A 17 13.14 -2.24 22.46
CA VAL A 17 12.05 -2.68 21.58
C VAL A 17 11.03 -1.56 21.65
N SER A 18 10.89 -0.81 20.56
CA SER A 18 9.76 0.09 20.35
C SER A 18 8.46 -0.70 20.59
N GLY A 19 7.78 -0.42 21.70
CA GLY A 19 6.63 -1.18 22.16
C GLY A 19 5.44 -1.03 21.21
N SER A 20 5.10 -2.09 20.48
CA SER A 20 3.84 -2.12 19.70
C SER A 20 3.19 -3.50 19.54
N GLU A 21 3.88 -4.61 19.86
CA GLU A 21 3.30 -5.95 19.72
C GLU A 21 2.76 -6.44 21.07
N VAL A 22 1.44 -6.66 21.10
CA VAL A 22 0.78 -7.38 22.19
C VAL A 22 0.62 -8.83 21.73
N GLU A 23 1.36 -9.74 22.37
CA GLU A 23 1.39 -11.15 22.00
C GLU A 23 -0.02 -11.76 22.00
N GLY A 24 -0.36 -12.56 20.99
CA GLY A 24 -1.68 -13.19 20.85
C GLY A 24 -2.79 -12.30 20.25
N TYR A 25 -2.49 -11.02 19.97
CA TYR A 25 -3.44 -10.07 19.38
C TYR A 25 -3.00 -9.60 17.99
N THR A 26 -3.99 -9.28 17.14
CA THR A 26 -3.81 -8.52 15.91
C THR A 26 -4.22 -7.07 16.19
N LYS A 27 -3.33 -6.12 15.86
CA LYS A 27 -3.57 -4.68 16.04
C LYS A 27 -4.05 -4.06 14.73
N THR A 28 -5.15 -3.31 14.81
CA THR A 28 -5.68 -2.49 13.71
C THR A 28 -5.82 -1.05 14.18
N ALA A 29 -4.91 -0.17 13.73
CA ALA A 29 -4.97 1.26 14.03
C ALA A 29 -6.15 1.93 13.31
N GLY A 30 -6.78 2.90 13.98
CA GLY A 30 -7.90 3.66 13.46
C GLY A 30 -9.25 2.93 13.48
N ALA A 31 -9.32 1.75 14.11
CA ALA A 31 -10.49 0.87 14.14
C ALA A 31 -11.24 0.93 15.48
N TRP A 32 -12.57 0.84 15.41
CA TRP A 32 -13.47 0.86 16.56
C TRP A 32 -14.62 -0.11 16.36
N ILE A 33 -15.08 -0.79 17.41
CA ILE A 33 -16.25 -1.67 17.36
C ILE A 33 -17.29 -1.16 18.36
N LEU A 34 -18.55 -1.08 17.91
CA LEU A 34 -19.67 -0.85 18.80
C LEU A 34 -20.08 -2.17 19.44
N SER A 35 -20.16 -2.16 20.77
CA SER A 35 -20.51 -3.35 21.55
C SER A 35 -21.38 -2.97 22.73
N LEU A 36 -22.45 -3.76 22.92
CA LEU A 36 -23.34 -3.70 24.08
C LEU A 36 -22.73 -4.39 25.31
N SER A 37 -21.75 -5.28 25.11
CA SER A 37 -21.07 -6.05 26.15
C SER A 37 -19.59 -5.68 26.22
N GLY A 38 -19.25 -4.75 27.11
CA GLY A 38 -17.87 -4.35 27.34
C GLY A 38 -17.69 -3.59 28.65
N ARG A 39 -16.44 -3.44 29.07
CA ARG A 39 -16.05 -2.66 30.26
C ARG A 39 -15.02 -1.62 29.90
N LYS A 40 -15.12 -0.47 30.55
CA LYS A 40 -14.19 0.65 30.40
C LYS A 40 -13.26 0.69 31.60
N TYR A 41 -11.98 0.84 31.33
CA TYR A 41 -10.89 0.96 32.29
C TYR A 41 -10.03 2.17 31.92
N SER A 42 -9.40 2.78 32.93
CA SER A 42 -8.30 3.71 32.70
C SER A 42 -6.99 2.98 32.97
N VAL A 43 -6.14 2.88 31.95
CA VAL A 43 -4.86 2.14 31.99
C VAL A 43 -3.82 2.89 31.19
N MET A 44 -2.54 2.71 31.54
CA MET A 44 -1.45 3.49 30.92
C MET A 44 -0.91 2.88 29.63
N THR A 45 -1.13 1.57 29.40
CA THR A 45 -0.58 0.87 28.24
C THR A 45 -1.57 -0.12 27.63
N ALA A 46 -1.38 -0.41 26.33
CA ALA A 46 -2.15 -1.46 25.65
C ALA A 46 -1.92 -2.86 26.26
N VAL A 47 -0.73 -3.13 26.79
CA VAL A 47 -0.39 -4.39 27.48
C VAL A 47 -1.23 -4.56 28.75
N GLU A 48 -1.42 -3.49 29.51
CA GLU A 48 -2.29 -3.54 30.69
C GLU A 48 -3.76 -3.75 30.29
N CYS A 49 -4.21 -3.11 29.21
CA CYS A 49 -5.55 -3.35 28.65
C CYS A 49 -5.74 -4.80 28.21
N ALA A 50 -4.73 -5.40 27.57
CA ALA A 50 -4.73 -6.82 27.21
C ALA A 50 -4.88 -7.71 28.45
N ARG A 51 -4.12 -7.43 29.53
CA ARG A 51 -4.26 -8.15 30.79
C ARG A 51 -5.66 -8.04 31.40
N LYS A 52 -6.32 -6.88 31.27
CA LYS A 52 -7.73 -6.72 31.68
C LYS A 52 -8.67 -7.57 30.83
N CYS A 53 -8.43 -7.66 29.52
CA CYS A 53 -9.20 -8.51 28.61
C CYS A 53 -9.00 -10.00 28.91
N ASP A 54 -7.76 -10.43 29.17
CA ASP A 54 -7.43 -11.83 29.48
C ASP A 54 -7.98 -12.29 30.83
N ALA A 55 -8.06 -11.39 31.80
CA ALA A 55 -8.64 -11.65 33.11
C ALA A 55 -10.17 -11.47 33.17
N GLU A 56 -10.83 -11.09 32.07
CA GLU A 56 -12.27 -10.84 32.06
C GLU A 56 -13.06 -12.15 32.16
N THR A 57 -13.95 -12.23 33.15
CA THR A 57 -14.76 -13.43 33.42
C THR A 57 -16.25 -13.18 33.24
N THR A 58 -16.69 -11.91 33.14
CA THR A 58 -18.13 -11.60 32.99
C THR A 58 -18.65 -11.79 31.56
N PHE A 59 -17.75 -11.73 30.59
CA PHE A 59 -17.99 -12.10 29.20
C PHE A 59 -16.68 -12.59 28.58
N THR A 60 -16.78 -13.36 27.50
CA THR A 60 -15.61 -13.76 26.72
C THR A 60 -15.01 -12.55 26.02
N CYS A 61 -13.92 -11.99 26.53
CA CYS A 61 -13.27 -10.85 25.88
C CYS A 61 -12.55 -11.30 24.61
N ARG A 62 -13.08 -10.86 23.45
CA ARG A 62 -12.56 -11.22 22.11
C ARG A 62 -11.68 -10.14 21.52
N SER A 63 -11.91 -8.89 21.89
CA SER A 63 -11.07 -7.77 21.51
C SER A 63 -11.08 -6.67 22.58
N PHE A 64 -10.15 -5.73 22.45
CA PHE A 64 -10.18 -4.50 23.23
C PHE A 64 -9.81 -3.32 22.34
N MET A 65 -10.29 -2.14 22.71
CA MET A 65 -9.90 -0.87 22.09
C MET A 65 -9.07 -0.09 23.09
N TYR A 66 -7.96 0.47 22.63
CA TYR A 66 -7.10 1.32 23.43
C TYR A 66 -6.92 2.68 22.76
N ILE A 67 -7.15 3.74 23.52
CA ILE A 67 -6.98 5.13 23.12
C ILE A 67 -5.86 5.71 23.99
N GLU A 68 -4.67 5.83 23.41
CA GLU A 68 -3.46 6.21 24.15
C GLU A 68 -3.54 7.64 24.71
N LYS A 69 -4.04 8.60 23.91
CA LYS A 69 -4.23 10.01 24.31
C LYS A 69 -5.21 10.18 25.48
N ASP A 70 -6.19 9.28 25.58
CA ASP A 70 -7.21 9.30 26.63
C ASP A 70 -6.91 8.34 27.79
N GLN A 71 -5.85 7.52 27.69
CA GLN A 71 -5.57 6.40 28.59
C GLN A 71 -6.81 5.51 28.82
N GLU A 72 -7.61 5.36 27.77
CA GLU A 72 -8.88 4.67 27.83
C GLU A 72 -8.75 3.29 27.21
N CYS A 73 -9.06 2.28 28.03
CA CYS A 73 -9.15 0.89 27.62
C CYS A 73 -10.61 0.46 27.64
N ARG A 74 -11.09 -0.14 26.56
CA ARG A 74 -12.42 -0.75 26.50
C ARG A 74 -12.30 -2.19 26.08
N THR A 75 -12.51 -3.12 27.00
CA THR A 75 -12.62 -4.56 26.69
C THR A 75 -14.01 -4.85 26.14
N VAL A 76 -14.10 -5.69 25.11
CA VAL A 76 -15.37 -6.00 24.44
C VAL A 76 -15.51 -7.49 24.11
N GLY A 77 -16.76 -7.96 24.14
CA GLY A 77 -17.10 -9.34 23.81
C GLY A 77 -17.12 -9.64 22.30
N GLN A 78 -17.07 -8.63 21.44
CA GLN A 78 -17.21 -8.76 19.99
C GLN A 78 -15.87 -8.52 19.30
N ASN A 79 -15.80 -8.89 18.02
CA ASN A 79 -14.67 -8.62 17.13
C ASN A 79 -15.19 -8.22 15.72
N SER A 80 -14.26 -8.00 14.79
CA SER A 80 -14.53 -7.57 13.41
C SER A 80 -15.32 -8.59 12.57
N LYS A 81 -15.46 -9.84 13.04
CA LYS A 81 -16.28 -10.87 12.41
C LYS A 81 -17.73 -10.80 12.84
N SER A 82 -17.98 -10.45 14.09
CA SER A 82 -19.32 -10.38 14.67
C SER A 82 -19.98 -9.02 14.49
N GLU A 83 -19.21 -7.94 14.38
CA GLU A 83 -19.70 -6.56 14.40
C GLU A 83 -19.07 -5.69 13.32
N ILE A 84 -19.73 -4.57 13.02
CA ILE A 84 -19.23 -3.59 12.07
C ILE A 84 -18.07 -2.81 12.69
N VAL A 85 -16.92 -2.84 12.01
CA VAL A 85 -15.77 -2.01 12.38
C VAL A 85 -15.98 -0.59 11.85
N LEU A 86 -15.93 0.39 12.73
CA LEU A 86 -16.02 1.80 12.44
C LEU A 86 -14.63 2.44 12.41
N ARG A 87 -14.58 3.60 11.75
CA ARG A 87 -13.41 4.46 11.67
C ARG A 87 -13.35 5.36 12.90
N ARG A 88 -12.23 5.40 13.63
CA ARG A 88 -12.04 6.33 14.75
C ARG A 88 -10.58 6.78 14.89
N SER A 89 -10.36 8.08 15.05
CA SER A 89 -9.04 8.68 15.22
C SER A 89 -8.39 8.27 16.55
N SER A 90 -7.06 8.14 16.55
CA SER A 90 -6.23 7.89 17.74
C SER A 90 -6.67 6.70 18.60
N THR A 91 -7.36 5.73 18.00
CA THR A 91 -7.79 4.48 18.63
C THR A 91 -7.13 3.31 17.92
N ALA A 92 -6.73 2.27 18.66
CA ALA A 92 -6.32 0.99 18.10
C ALA A 92 -7.22 -0.13 18.62
N LEU A 93 -7.70 -0.97 17.70
CA LEU A 93 -8.42 -2.19 18.01
C LEU A 93 -7.42 -3.35 18.09
N TYR A 94 -7.47 -4.12 19.16
CA TYR A 94 -6.67 -5.32 19.38
C TYR A 94 -7.58 -6.53 19.47
N GLU A 95 -7.47 -7.43 18.50
CA GLU A 95 -8.34 -8.60 18.37
C GLU A 95 -7.55 -9.86 18.66
N LYS A 96 -8.06 -10.73 19.53
CA LYS A 96 -7.39 -12.00 19.83
C LYS A 96 -7.34 -12.87 18.58
N LYS A 97 -6.13 -13.28 18.17
CA LYS A 97 -5.90 -14.05 16.93
C LYS A 97 -6.77 -15.30 16.87
N VAL A 98 -6.96 -16.00 18.00
CA VAL A 98 -7.75 -17.23 18.09
C VAL A 98 -9.23 -17.07 17.70
N TYR A 99 -9.82 -15.89 17.86
CA TYR A 99 -11.22 -15.61 17.46
C TYR A 99 -11.33 -15.07 16.03
N LEU A 100 -10.21 -14.80 15.36
CA LEU A 100 -10.17 -14.41 13.95
C LEU A 100 -9.93 -15.61 13.02
N LEU A 101 -9.47 -16.74 13.56
CA LEU A 101 -9.25 -17.98 12.83
C LEU A 101 -10.57 -18.61 12.40
N GLU A 102 -10.72 -18.82 11.10
CA GLU A 102 -11.88 -19.49 10.48
C GLU A 102 -11.61 -20.97 10.14
N CYS A 103 -10.56 -21.54 10.74
CA CYS A 103 -10.08 -22.91 10.53
C CYS A 103 -9.93 -23.66 11.86
N VAL A 104 -9.72 -25.00 11.83
CA VAL A 104 -9.58 -25.86 13.03
C VAL A 104 -8.19 -26.48 13.18
N ASN A 105 -7.60 -26.44 14.38
CA ASN A 105 -6.43 -27.27 14.69
C ASN A 105 -6.88 -28.64 15.23
N GLY A 106 -6.29 -29.73 14.71
CA GLY A 106 -6.67 -31.09 15.12
C GLY A 106 -8.17 -31.35 14.97
N ILE A 107 -8.82 -31.76 16.06
CA ILE A 107 -10.28 -32.03 16.09
C ILE A 107 -11.13 -30.76 16.32
N GLY A 108 -10.53 -29.57 16.44
CA GLY A 108 -11.27 -28.30 16.50
C GLY A 108 -12.02 -28.01 17.81
N THR A 109 -11.55 -28.54 18.94
CA THR A 109 -12.06 -28.19 20.29
C THR A 109 -11.82 -26.73 20.64
N ASP A 110 -10.75 -26.15 20.09
CA ASP A 110 -10.34 -24.75 20.21
C ASP A 110 -10.92 -23.85 19.11
N TYR A 111 -11.74 -24.39 18.20
CA TYR A 111 -12.31 -23.61 17.11
C TYR A 111 -13.26 -22.52 17.63
N ARG A 112 -13.03 -21.28 17.20
CA ARG A 112 -13.83 -20.10 17.58
C ARG A 112 -14.34 -19.29 16.39
N GLY A 113 -14.25 -19.82 15.18
CA GLY A 113 -14.72 -19.14 13.96
C GLY A 113 -16.25 -19.05 13.83
N THR A 114 -16.72 -18.53 12.69
CA THR A 114 -18.11 -18.10 12.49
C THR A 114 -18.92 -19.02 11.56
N LYS A 115 -18.37 -20.19 11.17
CA LYS A 115 -19.09 -21.16 10.34
C LYS A 115 -20.42 -21.55 10.99
N SER A 116 -21.52 -21.37 10.25
CA SER A 116 -22.90 -21.55 10.76
C SER A 116 -23.76 -22.45 9.87
N ARG A 117 -23.10 -23.23 8.99
CA ARG A 117 -23.73 -24.22 8.12
C ARG A 117 -23.01 -25.56 8.18
N THR A 118 -23.78 -26.64 8.14
CA THR A 118 -23.28 -28.01 8.15
C THR A 118 -22.60 -28.35 6.82
N LYS A 119 -21.94 -29.51 6.75
CA LYS A 119 -21.30 -30.01 5.52
C LYS A 119 -22.28 -30.17 4.35
N THR A 120 -23.56 -30.40 4.61
CA THR A 120 -24.63 -30.44 3.58
C THR A 120 -25.34 -29.10 3.39
N GLY A 121 -24.83 -28.02 3.98
CA GLY A 121 -25.34 -26.65 3.80
C GLY A 121 -26.52 -26.26 4.70
N LYS A 122 -26.97 -27.15 5.60
CA LYS A 122 -28.08 -26.86 6.52
C LYS A 122 -27.68 -25.77 7.50
N LEU A 123 -28.61 -24.86 7.80
CA LEU A 123 -28.38 -23.79 8.76
C LEU A 123 -28.32 -24.36 10.17
N CYS A 124 -27.35 -23.90 10.96
CA CYS A 124 -27.23 -24.28 12.36
C CYS A 124 -28.31 -23.60 13.21
N GLN A 125 -28.84 -24.33 14.19
CA GLN A 125 -29.66 -23.84 15.28
C GLN A 125 -28.77 -23.17 16.33
N ARG A 126 -29.26 -22.09 16.96
CA ARG A 126 -28.56 -21.45 18.08
C ARG A 126 -28.48 -22.37 19.30
N TRP A 127 -27.31 -22.47 19.93
CA TRP A 127 -27.07 -23.38 21.06
C TRP A 127 -27.94 -23.10 22.29
N GLY A 128 -28.36 -21.85 22.49
CA GLY A 128 -29.25 -21.46 23.59
C GLY A 128 -30.75 -21.68 23.34
N VAL A 129 -31.15 -22.05 22.12
CA VAL A 129 -32.56 -22.19 21.73
C VAL A 129 -32.98 -23.67 21.80
N ASN A 130 -34.22 -23.94 22.23
CA ASN A 130 -34.75 -25.31 22.44
C ASN A 130 -35.60 -25.84 21.27
N SER A 131 -35.53 -25.21 20.10
CA SER A 131 -36.34 -25.53 18.92
C SER A 131 -35.54 -25.29 17.63
N PRO A 132 -35.65 -26.16 16.60
CA PRO A 132 -36.44 -27.40 16.56
C PRO A 132 -35.94 -28.51 17.49
N HIS A 133 -34.67 -28.50 17.87
CA HIS A 133 -34.07 -29.51 18.75
C HIS A 133 -33.82 -28.95 20.14
N ARG A 134 -33.89 -29.81 21.17
CA ARG A 134 -33.45 -29.48 22.53
C ARG A 134 -31.96 -29.81 22.69
N PRO A 135 -31.04 -28.83 22.79
CA PRO A 135 -29.60 -29.07 22.86
C PRO A 135 -29.19 -29.73 24.17
N ASN A 136 -28.25 -30.69 24.09
CA ASN A 136 -27.58 -31.27 25.26
C ASN A 136 -26.46 -30.32 25.75
N TYR A 137 -25.78 -29.66 24.81
CA TYR A 137 -24.78 -28.63 25.10
C TYR A 137 -25.39 -27.24 24.93
N LYS A 138 -25.26 -26.41 25.96
CA LYS A 138 -25.79 -25.04 26.01
C LYS A 138 -24.72 -24.11 26.55
N PRO A 139 -24.77 -22.80 26.22
CA PRO A 139 -23.83 -21.82 26.78
C PRO A 139 -23.75 -21.86 28.31
N GLN A 140 -24.88 -22.13 28.98
CA GLN A 140 -24.95 -22.22 30.45
C GLN A 140 -24.34 -23.51 31.02
N THR A 141 -24.41 -24.63 30.29
CA THR A 141 -23.90 -25.94 30.76
C THR A 141 -22.47 -26.22 30.31
N SER A 142 -22.00 -25.53 29.27
CA SER A 142 -20.67 -25.71 28.68
C SER A 142 -20.00 -24.35 28.42
N PRO A 143 -19.68 -23.57 29.47
CA PRO A 143 -19.21 -22.18 29.32
C PRO A 143 -17.85 -22.06 28.63
N LEU A 144 -16.98 -23.08 28.73
CA LEU A 144 -15.66 -23.08 28.11
C LEU A 144 -15.66 -23.43 26.61
N ALA A 145 -16.78 -23.94 26.09
CA ALA A 145 -16.91 -24.37 24.70
C ALA A 145 -17.28 -23.24 23.72
N ASP A 146 -17.44 -22.00 24.21
CA ASP A 146 -17.77 -20.82 23.40
C ASP A 146 -18.96 -21.04 22.46
N LEU A 147 -20.07 -21.55 22.99
CA LEU A 147 -21.28 -21.90 22.25
C LEU A 147 -22.10 -20.66 21.82
N GLU A 148 -21.46 -19.71 21.15
CA GLU A 148 -22.04 -18.45 20.71
C GLU A 148 -22.90 -18.62 19.45
N SER A 149 -24.02 -17.87 19.40
CA SER A 149 -24.95 -17.87 18.27
C SER A 149 -25.32 -19.30 17.84
N ASN A 150 -25.21 -19.59 16.55
CA ASN A 150 -25.36 -20.89 15.92
C ASN A 150 -24.05 -21.35 15.26
N PHE A 151 -22.90 -20.91 15.77
CA PHE A 151 -21.63 -21.28 15.16
C PHE A 151 -21.26 -22.73 15.46
N CYS A 152 -20.60 -23.38 14.53
CA CYS A 152 -20.11 -24.75 14.69
C CYS A 152 -19.06 -24.80 15.79
N ARG A 153 -19.16 -25.80 16.68
CA ARG A 153 -18.25 -26.00 17.82
C ARG A 153 -18.06 -27.49 18.05
N ASN A 154 -17.02 -27.85 18.81
CA ASN A 154 -16.77 -29.24 19.20
C ASN A 154 -16.74 -29.37 20.74
N PRO A 155 -17.89 -29.24 21.43
CA PRO A 155 -17.95 -29.23 22.90
C PRO A 155 -17.64 -30.59 23.55
N ASP A 156 -17.74 -31.68 22.78
CA ASP A 156 -17.61 -33.07 23.21
C ASP A 156 -16.35 -33.76 22.70
N ALA A 157 -15.44 -33.01 22.07
CA ALA A 157 -14.19 -33.51 21.50
C ALA A 157 -14.42 -34.67 20.52
N ASP A 158 -15.48 -34.58 19.71
CA ASP A 158 -15.81 -35.54 18.67
C ASP A 158 -14.69 -35.58 17.61
N SER A 159 -14.26 -36.79 17.23
CA SER A 159 -13.22 -37.02 16.22
C SER A 159 -13.58 -36.52 14.81
N GLY A 160 -14.87 -36.36 14.51
CA GLY A 160 -15.38 -35.83 13.25
C GLY A 160 -15.31 -34.30 13.13
N GLY A 161 -14.82 -33.61 14.16
CA GLY A 161 -14.61 -32.16 14.15
C GLY A 161 -15.86 -31.34 14.50
N PRO A 162 -15.81 -30.00 14.33
CA PRO A 162 -16.90 -29.12 14.75
C PRO A 162 -18.24 -29.46 14.12
N TRP A 163 -19.30 -29.36 14.91
CA TRP A 163 -20.66 -29.65 14.51
C TRP A 163 -21.63 -28.62 15.07
N CYS A 164 -22.89 -28.69 14.65
CA CYS A 164 -23.97 -27.89 15.22
C CYS A 164 -25.30 -28.66 15.21
N TYR A 165 -26.22 -28.29 16.10
CA TYR A 165 -27.64 -28.63 15.92
C TYR A 165 -28.16 -27.94 14.65
N THR A 166 -29.07 -28.56 13.89
CA THR A 166 -29.55 -27.96 12.64
C THR A 166 -30.95 -27.35 12.79
N THR A 167 -31.34 -26.44 11.90
CA THR A 167 -32.72 -25.94 11.85
C THR A 167 -33.69 -26.89 11.13
N ASP A 168 -33.20 -28.00 10.58
CA ASP A 168 -34.03 -29.04 9.96
C ASP A 168 -34.54 -30.00 11.05
N ALA A 169 -35.86 -30.17 11.11
CA ALA A 169 -36.52 -31.04 12.10
C ALA A 169 -36.12 -32.52 11.96
N ASN A 170 -35.72 -32.96 10.76
CA ASN A 170 -35.33 -34.35 10.51
C ASN A 170 -33.85 -34.62 10.82
N THR A 171 -33.02 -33.58 10.86
CA THR A 171 -31.57 -33.70 11.13
C THR A 171 -31.25 -33.02 12.45
N ARG A 172 -31.14 -33.80 13.54
CA ARG A 172 -30.89 -33.23 14.87
C ARG A 172 -29.59 -32.42 14.96
N TRP A 173 -28.50 -32.98 14.47
CA TRP A 173 -27.18 -32.34 14.43
C TRP A 173 -26.37 -32.92 13.27
N GLU A 174 -25.35 -32.19 12.84
CA GLU A 174 -24.45 -32.61 11.76
C GLU A 174 -23.11 -31.86 11.85
N HIS A 175 -22.03 -32.50 11.41
CA HIS A 175 -20.72 -31.87 11.30
C HIS A 175 -20.71 -30.72 10.29
N CYS A 176 -19.87 -29.74 10.57
CA CYS A 176 -19.59 -28.62 9.68
C CYS A 176 -18.27 -28.86 8.93
N ASN A 177 -18.22 -28.45 7.67
CA ASN A 177 -17.01 -28.59 6.85
C ASN A 177 -16.00 -27.47 7.18
N VAL A 178 -15.45 -27.42 8.39
CA VAL A 178 -14.45 -26.40 8.77
C VAL A 178 -13.06 -26.84 8.31
N SER A 179 -12.38 -26.00 7.53
CA SER A 179 -11.05 -26.30 7.01
C SER A 179 -10.02 -26.40 8.15
N ALA A 180 -9.04 -27.30 8.05
CA ALA A 180 -7.96 -27.39 9.01
C ALA A 180 -7.08 -26.12 8.99
N CYS A 181 -6.61 -25.68 10.15
CA CYS A 181 -5.67 -24.58 10.30
C CYS A 181 -4.23 -24.99 9.97
N SER A 182 -3.85 -26.28 10.08
CA SER A 182 -2.55 -26.77 9.61
C SER A 182 -2.52 -26.62 8.08
N GLU A 183 -1.98 -25.56 7.47
CA GLU A 183 -0.59 -25.04 7.46
C GLU A 183 0.46 -26.03 6.93
N ASP A 184 0.09 -27.27 6.58
CA ASP A 184 0.98 -28.21 5.88
C ASP A 184 0.64 -28.34 4.40
N CYS A 185 -0.53 -27.86 3.97
CA CYS A 185 -0.99 -28.03 2.59
C CYS A 185 -1.50 -26.71 1.98
N ILE A 186 -1.52 -26.66 0.65
CA ILE A 186 -2.07 -25.53 -0.11
C ILE A 186 -3.44 -25.88 -0.71
N HIS A 187 -4.35 -24.91 -0.61
CA HIS A 187 -5.48 -24.82 -1.52
C HIS A 187 -5.10 -23.96 -2.72
N CYS A 188 -5.75 -24.21 -3.86
CA CYS A 188 -5.52 -23.42 -5.07
C CYS A 188 -4.03 -23.45 -5.48
N SER A 189 -3.44 -22.27 -5.69
CA SER A 189 -2.00 -22.08 -5.93
C SER A 189 -1.25 -21.66 -4.65
N GLY A 190 -1.91 -21.67 -3.49
CA GLY A 190 -1.31 -21.27 -2.21
C GLY A 190 -1.17 -19.75 -1.98
N GLU A 191 -1.97 -18.93 -2.66
CA GLU A 191 -2.03 -17.46 -2.43
C GLU A 191 -2.35 -17.14 -0.95
N ASP A 192 -3.26 -17.92 -0.34
CA ASP A 192 -3.64 -17.81 1.07
C ASP A 192 -2.88 -18.76 2.01
N TYR A 193 -1.82 -19.39 1.54
CA TYR A 193 -1.01 -20.27 2.38
C TYR A 193 -0.32 -19.46 3.49
N ARG A 194 -0.50 -19.90 4.73
CA ARG A 194 0.12 -19.28 5.92
C ARG A 194 1.09 -20.20 6.65
N GLY A 195 1.32 -21.40 6.13
CA GLY A 195 2.14 -22.41 6.80
C GLY A 195 3.60 -22.05 6.99
N LYS A 196 4.28 -22.84 7.81
CA LYS A 196 5.65 -22.56 8.28
C LYS A 196 6.75 -23.27 7.49
N ALA A 197 6.39 -23.90 6.36
CA ALA A 197 7.38 -24.43 5.43
C ALA A 197 8.39 -23.32 5.07
N SER A 198 9.69 -23.59 5.24
CA SER A 198 10.79 -22.62 5.09
C SER A 198 11.98 -23.23 4.35
N THR A 199 11.72 -24.30 3.58
CA THR A 199 12.70 -25.00 2.76
C THR A 199 12.10 -25.27 1.39
N THR A 200 12.92 -25.11 0.34
CA THR A 200 12.48 -25.31 -1.04
C THR A 200 12.41 -26.80 -1.41
N GLU A 201 11.79 -27.12 -2.55
CA GLU A 201 11.72 -28.48 -3.11
C GLU A 201 13.13 -29.12 -3.27
N LYS A 202 14.15 -28.29 -3.53
CA LYS A 202 15.55 -28.72 -3.67
C LYS A 202 16.36 -28.67 -2.36
N GLY A 203 15.72 -28.44 -1.22
CA GLY A 203 16.37 -28.42 0.08
C GLY A 203 17.07 -27.12 0.45
N TYR A 204 16.89 -26.02 -0.30
CA TYR A 204 17.48 -24.74 0.07
C TYR A 204 16.69 -24.08 1.20
N THR A 205 17.38 -23.53 2.20
CA THR A 205 16.74 -22.75 3.25
C THR A 205 16.24 -21.42 2.69
N CYS A 206 15.02 -21.03 3.08
CA CYS A 206 14.45 -19.75 2.68
C CYS A 206 15.12 -18.58 3.40
N GLN A 207 15.41 -17.53 2.64
CA GLN A 207 15.75 -16.20 3.14
C GLN A 207 14.50 -15.56 3.77
N ARG A 208 14.69 -14.74 4.81
CA ARG A 208 13.58 -13.99 5.41
C ARG A 208 13.10 -12.88 4.46
N TRP A 209 11.79 -12.67 4.40
CA TRP A 209 11.19 -11.63 3.54
C TRP A 209 11.53 -10.21 3.97
N ASP A 210 11.84 -9.98 5.25
CA ASP A 210 12.31 -8.68 5.77
C ASP A 210 13.83 -8.49 5.59
N SER A 211 14.54 -9.48 5.03
CA SER A 211 15.97 -9.41 4.78
C SER A 211 16.25 -9.12 3.31
N GLN A 212 17.24 -8.26 3.05
CA GLN A 212 17.73 -7.94 1.71
C GLN A 212 19.04 -8.69 1.37
N GLN A 213 19.35 -9.77 2.10
CA GLN A 213 20.58 -10.56 1.95
C GLN A 213 20.30 -12.07 2.05
N PRO A 214 20.95 -12.92 1.22
CA PRO A 214 21.90 -12.57 0.15
C PRO A 214 21.25 -11.95 -1.10
N HIS A 215 19.92 -12.03 -1.24
CA HIS A 215 19.21 -11.50 -2.40
C HIS A 215 18.38 -10.29 -2.00
N ASN A 216 18.70 -9.12 -2.52
CA ASN A 216 17.80 -7.96 -2.44
C ASN A 216 16.54 -8.19 -3.31
N HIS A 217 15.37 -7.71 -2.89
CA HIS A 217 14.11 -7.95 -3.60
C HIS A 217 13.00 -6.95 -3.24
N GLY A 218 12.03 -6.78 -4.16
CA GLY A 218 10.91 -5.84 -3.99
C GLY A 218 9.72 -6.38 -3.18
N TYR A 219 9.78 -7.62 -2.68
CA TYR A 219 8.73 -8.20 -1.82
C TYR A 219 8.87 -7.78 -0.35
N ASP A 220 8.75 -6.47 -0.11
CA ASP A 220 8.86 -5.89 1.23
C ASP A 220 7.56 -6.12 2.05
N PRO A 221 7.61 -6.78 3.22
CA PRO A 221 6.43 -7.02 4.06
C PRO A 221 5.72 -5.75 4.56
N SER A 222 6.43 -4.62 4.69
CA SER A 222 5.86 -3.34 5.12
C SER A 222 4.99 -2.70 4.03
N VAL A 223 5.35 -2.93 2.76
CA VAL A 223 4.64 -2.43 1.58
C VAL A 223 3.54 -3.40 1.16
N LEU A 224 3.85 -4.71 1.15
CA LEU A 224 2.96 -5.80 0.75
C LEU A 224 2.37 -6.55 1.96
N SER A 225 1.92 -5.78 2.94
CA SER A 225 1.39 -6.31 4.21
C SER A 225 0.20 -7.28 4.04
N GLU A 226 -0.56 -7.16 2.96
CA GLU A 226 -1.66 -8.06 2.62
C GLU A 226 -1.21 -9.42 2.07
N LYS A 227 0.10 -9.61 1.83
CA LYS A 227 0.69 -10.85 1.32
C LYS A 227 1.26 -11.75 2.43
N TYR A 228 1.18 -11.32 3.69
CA TYR A 228 1.55 -12.12 4.87
C TYR A 228 2.97 -12.69 4.77
N LEU A 229 3.92 -11.87 4.31
CA LEU A 229 5.32 -12.20 4.10
C LEU A 229 6.08 -12.29 5.44
N GLU A 230 5.69 -13.26 6.27
CA GLU A 230 6.18 -13.43 7.64
C GLU A 230 7.43 -14.32 7.69
N GLY A 231 8.44 -13.91 8.45
CA GLY A 231 9.65 -14.68 8.67
C GLY A 231 10.34 -15.07 7.36
N ASN A 232 10.70 -16.35 7.22
CA ASN A 232 11.23 -16.94 5.98
C ASN A 232 10.30 -18.04 5.44
N TYR A 233 9.01 -17.96 5.73
CA TYR A 233 8.08 -18.99 5.31
C TYR A 233 7.75 -18.87 3.82
N CYS A 234 7.53 -19.99 3.15
CA CYS A 234 7.11 -20.04 1.76
C CYS A 234 5.77 -19.31 1.58
N ARG A 235 5.68 -18.44 0.58
CA ARG A 235 4.47 -17.65 0.28
C ARG A 235 4.26 -17.57 -1.22
N ASN A 236 3.05 -17.20 -1.63
CA ASN A 236 2.74 -16.96 -3.04
C ASN A 236 2.17 -15.55 -3.25
N PRO A 237 3.01 -14.50 -3.13
CA PRO A 237 2.55 -13.12 -3.23
C PRO A 237 2.13 -12.69 -4.63
N ASP A 238 2.63 -13.35 -5.67
CA ASP A 238 2.57 -12.96 -7.08
C ASP A 238 1.75 -13.92 -7.96
N GLY A 239 0.95 -14.79 -7.33
CA GLY A 239 0.05 -15.71 -8.03
C GLY A 239 0.79 -16.73 -8.91
N ASP A 240 2.00 -17.12 -8.53
CA ASP A 240 2.71 -18.22 -9.17
C ASP A 240 1.98 -19.57 -8.93
N PRO A 241 2.33 -20.66 -9.64
CA PRO A 241 1.62 -21.93 -9.51
C PRO A 241 1.61 -22.54 -8.08
N ARG A 242 2.63 -22.25 -7.29
CA ARG A 242 2.84 -22.77 -5.92
C ARG A 242 3.61 -21.75 -5.08
N PRO A 243 3.56 -21.83 -3.74
CA PRO A 243 4.39 -20.99 -2.89
C PRO A 243 5.89 -21.22 -3.13
N TRP A 244 6.64 -20.15 -2.91
CA TRP A 244 8.07 -20.09 -3.15
C TRP A 244 8.72 -19.16 -2.12
N CYS A 245 10.04 -19.11 -2.12
CA CYS A 245 10.81 -18.16 -1.32
C CYS A 245 12.13 -17.79 -2.01
N PHE A 246 12.72 -16.66 -1.61
CA PHE A 246 14.14 -16.40 -1.87
C PHE A 246 14.99 -17.39 -1.06
N THR A 247 16.16 -17.78 -1.56
CA THR A 247 16.99 -18.79 -0.86
C THR A 247 18.21 -18.16 -0.21
N THR A 248 18.74 -18.77 0.85
CA THR A 248 20.01 -18.33 1.46
C THR A 248 21.24 -18.68 0.61
N ASN A 249 21.08 -19.38 -0.51
CA ASN A 249 22.16 -19.71 -1.43
C ASN A 249 22.37 -18.58 -2.45
N PRO A 250 23.57 -17.94 -2.50
CA PRO A 250 23.86 -16.87 -3.46
C PRO A 250 23.73 -17.27 -4.94
N ALA A 251 23.92 -18.54 -5.27
CA ALA A 251 23.81 -19.03 -6.66
C ALA A 251 22.37 -19.30 -7.11
N LYS A 252 21.40 -19.29 -6.19
CA LYS A 252 20.00 -19.62 -6.46
C LYS A 252 19.10 -18.58 -5.82
N ARG A 253 18.74 -17.55 -6.59
CA ARG A 253 17.94 -16.42 -6.09
C ARG A 253 16.63 -16.85 -5.42
N TRP A 254 15.85 -17.70 -6.07
CA TRP A 254 14.58 -18.20 -5.53
C TRP A 254 14.28 -19.61 -6.05
N ASP A 255 13.39 -20.32 -5.35
CA ASP A 255 12.89 -21.64 -5.77
C ASP A 255 11.49 -21.93 -5.20
N PHE A 256 10.77 -22.88 -5.81
CA PHE A 256 9.47 -23.33 -5.30
C PHE A 256 9.63 -24.18 -4.05
N CYS A 257 8.62 -24.13 -3.19
CA CYS A 257 8.52 -25.00 -2.02
C CYS A 257 7.65 -26.21 -2.33
N ASP A 258 8.02 -27.36 -1.76
CA ASP A 258 7.22 -28.58 -1.86
C ASP A 258 6.21 -28.62 -0.71
N ILE A 259 5.01 -28.11 -0.99
CA ILE A 259 3.90 -28.08 -0.03
C ILE A 259 2.75 -28.90 -0.64
N PRO A 260 2.27 -29.97 0.02
CA PRO A 260 1.23 -30.84 -0.52
C PRO A 260 -0.08 -30.09 -0.76
N ARG A 261 -0.94 -30.61 -1.63
CA ARG A 261 -2.30 -30.06 -1.83
C ARG A 261 -3.26 -30.61 -0.79
N CYS A 262 -4.14 -29.74 -0.28
CA CYS A 262 -5.16 -30.17 0.66
C CYS A 262 -6.19 -31.06 -0.05
N THR A 263 -6.65 -32.12 0.63
CA THR A 263 -7.71 -33.02 0.13
C THR A 263 -9.12 -32.46 0.36
N SER A 264 -9.26 -31.41 1.18
CA SER A 264 -10.49 -30.66 1.39
C SER A 264 -10.82 -29.79 0.18
N GLU A 265 -12.12 -29.54 -0.04
CA GLU A 265 -12.56 -28.62 -1.09
C GLU A 265 -11.99 -27.21 -0.87
N PRO A 266 -11.55 -26.53 -1.95
CA PRO A 266 -11.07 -25.16 -1.85
C PRO A 266 -12.19 -24.21 -1.41
N PRO A 267 -11.85 -23.13 -0.66
CA PRO A 267 -12.84 -22.14 -0.27
C PRO A 267 -13.51 -21.51 -1.51
N THR A 268 -14.84 -21.42 -1.48
CA THR A 268 -15.65 -20.79 -2.52
C THR A 268 -15.51 -19.27 -2.37
N ILE A 269 -14.51 -18.67 -3.03
CA ILE A 269 -14.12 -17.27 -2.79
C ILE A 269 -15.01 -16.26 -3.53
N VAL A 270 -15.75 -16.63 -4.58
CA VAL A 270 -16.55 -15.66 -5.35
C VAL A 270 -17.84 -16.28 -5.88
N PRO A 271 -19.00 -15.57 -5.85
CA PRO A 271 -20.17 -16.01 -6.59
C PRO A 271 -19.81 -16.11 -8.08
N GLU A 272 -20.02 -17.29 -8.66
CA GLU A 272 -19.77 -17.54 -10.07
C GLU A 272 -20.78 -16.76 -10.92
N THR A 273 -20.28 -15.88 -11.80
CA THR A 273 -21.14 -15.02 -12.63
C THR A 273 -21.01 -15.37 -14.12
N THR A 274 -22.12 -15.26 -14.84
CA THR A 274 -22.19 -15.45 -16.31
C THR A 274 -21.93 -14.16 -17.10
N CYS A 275 -21.79 -13.03 -16.39
CA CYS A 275 -21.26 -11.75 -16.87
C CYS A 275 -20.02 -11.37 -16.05
N PHE A 276 -19.20 -10.44 -16.53
CA PHE A 276 -17.98 -10.03 -15.82
C PHE A 276 -18.14 -8.65 -15.14
N THR A 277 -17.55 -8.49 -13.96
CA THR A 277 -17.39 -7.21 -13.23
C THR A 277 -15.90 -6.92 -13.06
N GLY A 278 -15.51 -5.63 -13.05
CA GLY A 278 -14.10 -5.24 -12.98
C GLY A 278 -13.27 -5.86 -14.11
N GLU A 279 -12.24 -6.61 -13.76
CA GLU A 279 -11.34 -7.34 -14.68
C GLU A 279 -11.90 -8.72 -15.09
N GLY A 280 -12.94 -9.23 -14.43
CA GLY A 280 -13.58 -10.50 -14.80
C GLY A 280 -12.93 -11.77 -14.25
N GLY A 281 -12.16 -11.70 -13.17
CA GLY A 281 -11.60 -12.89 -12.49
C GLY A 281 -12.66 -13.86 -11.93
N SER A 282 -13.87 -13.37 -11.64
CA SER A 282 -15.02 -14.17 -11.17
C SER A 282 -15.87 -14.76 -12.30
N TYR A 283 -15.56 -14.42 -13.56
CA TYR A 283 -16.32 -14.90 -14.70
C TYR A 283 -16.21 -16.42 -14.83
N ARG A 284 -17.36 -17.10 -14.91
CA ARG A 284 -17.46 -18.56 -15.06
C ARG A 284 -18.44 -18.97 -16.17
N GLY A 285 -18.74 -18.07 -17.11
CA GLY A 285 -19.56 -18.39 -18.28
C GLY A 285 -18.87 -19.34 -19.27
N THR A 286 -19.55 -19.68 -20.35
CA THR A 286 -19.12 -20.72 -21.32
C THR A 286 -18.66 -20.16 -22.67
N ILE A 287 -18.43 -18.85 -22.78
CA ILE A 287 -17.92 -18.23 -24.01
C ILE A 287 -16.53 -18.81 -24.30
N ALA A 288 -16.31 -19.29 -25.53
CA ALA A 288 -15.08 -19.97 -25.97
C ALA A 288 -14.55 -19.43 -27.30
N VAL A 289 -14.85 -18.17 -27.59
CA VAL A 289 -14.51 -17.48 -28.85
C VAL A 289 -13.98 -16.09 -28.51
N THR A 290 -12.93 -15.66 -29.22
CA THR A 290 -12.29 -14.35 -29.05
C THR A 290 -13.08 -13.23 -29.71
N GLU A 291 -12.69 -11.97 -29.49
CA GLU A 291 -13.32 -10.80 -30.13
C GLU A 291 -13.21 -10.82 -31.66
N ALA A 292 -12.09 -11.28 -32.21
CA ALA A 292 -11.94 -11.51 -33.65
C ALA A 292 -12.60 -12.80 -34.16
N GLY A 293 -13.34 -13.53 -33.31
CA GLY A 293 -14.04 -14.75 -33.70
C GLY A 293 -13.18 -16.02 -33.73
N LYS A 294 -11.97 -16.00 -33.15
CA LYS A 294 -11.08 -17.19 -33.13
C LYS A 294 -11.51 -18.16 -32.03
N THR A 295 -11.38 -19.45 -32.31
CA THR A 295 -11.70 -20.50 -31.33
C THR A 295 -10.63 -20.57 -30.25
N CYS A 296 -11.05 -20.65 -28.99
CA CYS A 296 -10.15 -20.82 -27.88
C CYS A 296 -9.52 -22.23 -27.86
N GLN A 297 -8.21 -22.29 -27.63
CA GLN A 297 -7.48 -23.48 -27.25
C GLN A 297 -7.88 -23.90 -25.83
N SER A 298 -8.01 -25.21 -25.60
CA SER A 298 -8.28 -25.73 -24.26
C SER A 298 -7.14 -25.48 -23.29
N TRP A 299 -7.45 -25.08 -22.06
CA TRP A 299 -6.47 -24.81 -21.01
C TRP A 299 -5.64 -26.03 -20.58
N SER A 300 -6.13 -27.26 -20.82
CA SER A 300 -5.35 -28.48 -20.61
C SER A 300 -4.51 -28.87 -21.83
N SER A 301 -4.76 -28.28 -23.00
CA SER A 301 -3.99 -28.53 -24.23
C SER A 301 -2.69 -27.72 -24.23
N GLN A 302 -1.63 -28.29 -24.79
CA GLN A 302 -0.33 -27.63 -25.02
C GLN A 302 -0.05 -27.37 -26.51
N THR A 303 -1.10 -27.47 -27.34
CA THR A 303 -1.04 -27.27 -28.80
C THR A 303 -2.22 -26.41 -29.27
N PRO A 304 -2.00 -25.46 -30.21
CA PRO A 304 -0.71 -25.11 -30.83
C PRO A 304 0.25 -24.37 -29.89
N HIS A 305 -0.26 -23.71 -28.84
CA HIS A 305 0.56 -22.89 -27.95
C HIS A 305 0.87 -23.63 -26.65
N LYS A 306 2.16 -23.85 -26.38
CA LYS A 306 2.62 -24.29 -25.04
C LYS A 306 2.43 -23.17 -24.03
N HIS A 307 1.94 -23.47 -22.84
CA HIS A 307 1.72 -22.51 -21.77
C HIS A 307 1.65 -23.13 -20.37
N ASN A 308 1.97 -22.34 -19.34
CA ASN A 308 1.92 -22.77 -17.94
C ASN A 308 0.57 -22.52 -17.26
N ARG A 309 -0.40 -21.90 -17.94
CA ARG A 309 -1.75 -21.65 -17.40
C ARG A 309 -2.64 -22.87 -17.57
N THR A 310 -2.37 -23.92 -16.80
CA THR A 310 -3.12 -25.18 -16.83
C THR A 310 -4.05 -25.29 -15.63
N PRO A 311 -5.12 -26.10 -15.71
CA PRO A 311 -5.97 -26.42 -14.57
C PRO A 311 -5.15 -26.96 -13.38
N ASP A 312 -4.11 -27.72 -13.65
CA ASP A 312 -3.23 -28.25 -12.60
C ASP A 312 -2.49 -27.13 -11.87
N ASN A 313 -1.94 -26.14 -12.57
CA ASN A 313 -1.20 -25.04 -11.93
C ASN A 313 -2.14 -24.02 -11.24
N TYR A 314 -3.36 -23.86 -11.76
CA TYR A 314 -4.33 -22.85 -11.33
C TYR A 314 -5.73 -23.43 -11.07
N PRO A 315 -5.88 -24.37 -10.11
CA PRO A 315 -7.09 -25.18 -9.99
C PRO A 315 -8.33 -24.39 -9.56
N CYS A 316 -8.16 -23.23 -8.91
CA CYS A 316 -9.28 -22.38 -8.48
C CYS A 316 -9.63 -21.25 -9.47
N LYS A 317 -8.90 -21.12 -10.58
CA LYS A 317 -9.21 -20.10 -11.60
C LYS A 317 -10.30 -20.56 -12.58
N GLY A 318 -10.85 -21.77 -12.39
CA GLY A 318 -11.95 -22.32 -13.19
C GLY A 318 -11.56 -22.52 -14.65
N LEU A 319 -10.35 -23.00 -14.93
CA LEU A 319 -9.82 -23.16 -16.29
C LEU A 319 -10.42 -24.36 -17.02
N ASP A 320 -11.75 -24.42 -17.07
CA ASP A 320 -12.49 -25.55 -17.62
C ASP A 320 -12.56 -25.46 -19.16
N ASN A 321 -12.34 -26.61 -19.82
CA ASN A 321 -12.37 -26.74 -21.28
C ASN A 321 -11.52 -25.68 -21.98
N ASN A 322 -12.13 -24.87 -22.85
CA ASN A 322 -11.54 -23.76 -23.57
C ASN A 322 -12.32 -22.45 -23.33
N TYR A 323 -13.04 -22.36 -22.21
CA TYR A 323 -13.83 -21.17 -21.92
C TYR A 323 -12.93 -19.98 -21.58
N CYS A 324 -13.35 -18.78 -21.96
CA CYS A 324 -12.66 -17.55 -21.65
C CYS A 324 -12.57 -17.35 -20.15
N ARG A 325 -11.38 -17.03 -19.65
CA ARG A 325 -11.11 -16.84 -18.22
C ARG A 325 -10.12 -15.71 -18.04
N ASN A 326 -10.06 -15.19 -16.83
CA ASN A 326 -9.03 -14.24 -16.45
C ASN A 326 -8.27 -14.76 -15.22
N PRO A 327 -7.30 -15.68 -15.41
CA PRO A 327 -6.56 -16.26 -14.30
C PRO A 327 -5.48 -15.35 -13.71
N ASP A 328 -5.11 -14.28 -14.40
CA ASP A 328 -3.89 -13.50 -14.18
C ASP A 328 -4.13 -11.98 -14.13
N ASN A 329 -5.35 -11.56 -13.78
CA ASN A 329 -5.75 -10.15 -13.61
C ASN A 329 -5.45 -9.29 -14.86
N GLN A 330 -5.66 -9.84 -16.05
CA GLN A 330 -5.68 -9.08 -17.29
C GLN A 330 -6.90 -8.15 -17.31
N ARG A 331 -6.99 -7.25 -18.28
CA ARG A 331 -8.11 -6.31 -18.41
C ARG A 331 -9.50 -6.95 -18.48
N LYS A 332 -9.62 -8.09 -19.15
CA LYS A 332 -10.89 -8.82 -19.35
C LYS A 332 -10.62 -10.31 -19.60
N PRO A 333 -11.65 -11.18 -19.53
CA PRO A 333 -11.49 -12.59 -19.86
C PRO A 333 -10.90 -12.81 -21.25
N TRP A 334 -9.97 -13.77 -21.34
CA TRP A 334 -9.20 -14.09 -22.54
C TRP A 334 -9.00 -15.60 -22.67
N CYS A 335 -8.42 -16.04 -23.79
CA CYS A 335 -7.99 -17.42 -23.98
C CYS A 335 -6.79 -17.52 -24.95
N TYR A 336 -6.03 -18.62 -24.88
CA TYR A 336 -5.14 -18.99 -25.99
C TYR A 336 -5.99 -19.36 -27.20
N THR A 337 -5.49 -19.15 -28.42
CA THR A 337 -6.27 -19.45 -29.63
C THR A 337 -5.79 -20.74 -30.30
N THR A 338 -6.65 -21.36 -31.10
CA THR A 338 -6.24 -22.51 -31.94
C THR A 338 -5.48 -22.09 -33.20
N ASP A 339 -5.33 -20.79 -33.46
CA ASP A 339 -4.56 -20.23 -34.57
C ASP A 339 -3.07 -20.13 -34.17
N SER A 340 -2.17 -20.64 -35.01
CA SER A 340 -0.73 -20.66 -34.74
C SER A 340 -0.09 -19.27 -34.74
N GLU A 341 -0.66 -18.31 -35.47
CA GLU A 341 -0.12 -16.95 -35.55
C GLU A 341 -0.58 -16.09 -34.37
N THR A 342 -1.75 -16.40 -33.79
CA THR A 342 -2.31 -15.66 -32.67
C THR A 342 -2.18 -16.46 -31.38
N ARG A 343 -1.16 -16.16 -30.57
CA ARG A 343 -0.92 -16.88 -29.32
C ARG A 343 -2.11 -16.84 -28.36
N TRP A 344 -2.66 -15.65 -28.11
CA TRP A 344 -3.81 -15.45 -27.23
C TRP A 344 -4.56 -14.18 -27.62
N GLU A 345 -5.82 -14.08 -27.22
CA GLU A 345 -6.65 -12.91 -27.49
C GLU A 345 -7.76 -12.78 -26.44
N TYR A 346 -8.30 -11.56 -26.28
CA TYR A 346 -9.44 -11.30 -25.40
C TYR A 346 -10.76 -11.84 -25.96
N CYS A 347 -11.73 -12.03 -25.07
CA CYS A 347 -13.07 -12.48 -25.42
C CYS A 347 -14.13 -11.40 -25.22
N GLN A 348 -15.17 -11.47 -26.05
CA GLN A 348 -16.35 -10.61 -25.93
C GLN A 348 -17.29 -11.16 -24.85
N VAL A 349 -17.06 -10.77 -23.59
CA VAL A 349 -17.92 -11.16 -22.46
C VAL A 349 -18.85 -9.99 -22.07
N PRO A 350 -20.13 -10.21 -21.72
CA PRO A 350 -21.02 -9.13 -21.26
C PRO A 350 -20.66 -8.63 -19.85
N THR A 351 -20.73 -7.32 -19.61
CA THR A 351 -20.53 -6.69 -18.28
C THR A 351 -21.79 -6.74 -17.41
N CYS A 352 -21.64 -6.91 -16.10
CA CYS A 352 -22.80 -6.88 -15.19
C CYS A 352 -23.19 -5.44 -14.80
N GLY A 353 -24.31 -4.92 -15.33
CA GLY A 353 -24.91 -3.62 -14.94
C GLY A 353 -24.17 -2.36 -15.42
N ASP A 354 -24.71 -1.17 -15.10
CA ASP A 354 -24.18 0.16 -15.45
C ASP A 354 -23.00 0.61 -14.56
N SER A 355 -22.06 -0.30 -14.30
CA SER A 355 -20.83 0.04 -13.58
C SER A 355 -19.78 0.51 -14.59
N ALA A 356 -19.33 1.75 -14.47
CA ALA A 356 -18.26 2.30 -15.32
C ALA A 356 -17.04 1.36 -15.30
N GLY A 357 -16.59 0.96 -16.49
CA GLY A 357 -15.45 0.07 -16.67
C GLY A 357 -14.11 0.73 -16.34
N PRO A 358 -13.01 -0.04 -16.32
CA PRO A 358 -11.65 0.47 -16.15
C PRO A 358 -11.20 1.47 -17.23
N ASP A 359 -11.95 1.55 -18.34
CA ASP A 359 -11.59 2.22 -19.60
C ASP A 359 -11.80 3.74 -19.62
N ASP A 360 -12.30 4.36 -18.55
CA ASP A 360 -12.30 5.82 -18.48
C ASP A 360 -10.88 6.33 -18.22
N ALA A 361 -10.29 6.98 -19.22
CA ALA A 361 -9.10 7.78 -19.04
C ALA A 361 -9.36 8.81 -17.95
N VAL A 362 -8.67 8.69 -16.80
CA VAL A 362 -8.75 9.68 -15.74
C VAL A 362 -7.79 10.78 -16.12
N ILE A 363 -8.29 11.80 -16.80
CA ILE A 363 -7.57 13.05 -16.99
C ILE A 363 -7.55 13.75 -15.63
N PRO A 364 -6.38 13.91 -14.99
CA PRO A 364 -6.28 14.66 -13.74
C PRO A 364 -6.75 16.10 -14.00
N PRO A 365 -7.55 16.71 -13.10
CA PRO A 365 -7.93 18.11 -13.26
C PRO A 365 -6.68 19.00 -13.39
N GLU A 366 -6.75 20.05 -14.20
CA GLU A 366 -5.60 20.93 -14.50
C GLU A 366 -5.10 21.70 -13.26
N GLU A 367 -5.96 21.90 -12.26
CA GLU A 367 -5.68 22.64 -11.04
C GLU A 367 -4.68 21.91 -10.11
N GLU A 368 -4.13 22.63 -9.12
CA GLU A 368 -3.28 22.02 -8.10
C GLU A 368 -4.04 20.89 -7.39
N ASP A 369 -3.39 19.76 -7.15
CA ASP A 369 -4.00 18.62 -6.45
C ASP A 369 -4.06 18.93 -4.94
N CYS A 370 -4.85 19.95 -4.59
CA CYS A 370 -5.11 20.45 -3.26
C CYS A 370 -6.61 20.33 -2.96
N TYR A 371 -7.00 20.45 -1.69
CA TYR A 371 -8.40 20.43 -1.30
C TYR A 371 -8.83 21.74 -0.64
N GLU A 372 -10.06 22.17 -0.91
CA GLU A 372 -10.70 23.33 -0.27
C GLU A 372 -11.52 22.89 0.94
N ASP A 373 -11.70 23.79 1.91
CA ASP A 373 -12.43 23.55 3.17
C ASP A 373 -12.02 22.27 3.89
N ASN A 374 -12.80 21.21 3.72
CA ASN A 374 -12.58 19.88 4.27
C ASN A 374 -12.39 18.80 3.18
N GLY A 375 -12.41 19.19 1.92
CA GLY A 375 -12.19 18.32 0.77
C GLY A 375 -13.39 17.42 0.40
N SER A 376 -14.60 17.75 0.84
CA SER A 376 -15.83 17.10 0.37
C SER A 376 -16.06 17.24 -1.14
N SER A 377 -15.62 18.37 -1.72
CA SER A 377 -15.62 18.67 -3.14
C SER A 377 -14.40 18.12 -3.89
N TYR A 378 -13.40 17.56 -3.19
CA TYR A 378 -12.17 17.07 -3.82
C TYR A 378 -12.47 15.90 -4.78
N ARG A 379 -12.03 16.04 -6.03
CA ARG A 379 -12.22 15.04 -7.10
C ARG A 379 -10.91 14.67 -7.81
N GLY A 380 -9.77 14.99 -7.19
CA GLY A 380 -8.45 14.64 -7.72
C GLY A 380 -8.15 13.13 -7.67
N ILE A 381 -6.92 12.80 -8.05
CA ILE A 381 -6.50 11.42 -8.32
C ILE A 381 -5.55 10.85 -7.27
N THR A 382 -5.22 11.61 -6.23
CA THR A 382 -4.35 11.11 -5.16
C THR A 382 -4.97 9.86 -4.54
N SER A 383 -4.14 8.82 -4.39
CA SER A 383 -4.50 7.48 -3.87
C SER A 383 -3.48 6.98 -2.84
N GLN A 384 -2.74 7.92 -2.24
CA GLN A 384 -1.71 7.66 -1.25
C GLN A 384 -2.00 8.44 0.05
N THR A 385 -1.78 7.78 1.18
CA THR A 385 -1.94 8.37 2.50
C THR A 385 -0.74 9.23 2.90
N ILE A 386 -0.88 10.05 3.93
CA ILE A 386 0.22 10.86 4.52
C ILE A 386 1.45 10.05 4.90
N SER A 387 1.30 8.77 5.22
CA SER A 387 2.41 7.87 5.56
C SER A 387 2.93 7.06 4.36
N GLY A 388 2.44 7.35 3.15
CA GLY A 388 2.84 6.67 1.93
C GLY A 388 2.07 5.39 1.60
N LYS A 389 1.08 4.98 2.41
CA LYS A 389 0.30 3.76 2.19
C LYS A 389 -0.65 3.93 1.01
N ARG A 390 -0.90 2.83 0.29
CA ARG A 390 -1.87 2.81 -0.81
C ARG A 390 -3.30 2.75 -0.29
N CYS A 391 -4.19 3.44 -0.98
CA CYS A 391 -5.61 3.37 -0.71
C CYS A 391 -6.22 2.06 -1.23
N GLN A 392 -7.08 1.44 -0.42
CA GLN A 392 -8.00 0.37 -0.80
C GLN A 392 -9.10 0.94 -1.71
N ALA A 393 -9.51 0.17 -2.72
CA ALA A 393 -10.63 0.57 -3.58
C ALA A 393 -11.95 0.61 -2.81
N TRP A 394 -12.77 1.64 -3.06
CA TRP A 394 -14.06 1.84 -2.36
C TRP A 394 -15.12 0.77 -2.68
N SER A 395 -14.92 -0.01 -3.75
CA SER A 395 -15.74 -1.18 -4.07
C SER A 395 -15.23 -2.47 -3.40
N SER A 396 -13.99 -2.49 -2.94
CA SER A 396 -13.38 -3.64 -2.27
C SER A 396 -13.83 -3.73 -0.82
N MET A 397 -14.06 -4.96 -0.34
CA MET A 397 -14.33 -5.25 1.08
C MET A 397 -13.10 -5.83 1.79
N THR A 398 -11.95 -5.84 1.13
CA THR A 398 -10.69 -6.41 1.63
C THR A 398 -9.52 -5.43 1.43
N PRO A 399 -8.61 -5.29 2.41
CA PRO A 399 -8.62 -5.96 3.72
C PRO A 399 -9.69 -5.42 4.69
N HIS A 400 -10.19 -4.21 4.49
CA HIS A 400 -11.16 -3.58 5.40
C HIS A 400 -12.57 -3.62 4.85
N SER A 401 -13.46 -4.36 5.52
CA SER A 401 -14.90 -4.30 5.22
C SER A 401 -15.48 -2.96 5.66
N HIS A 402 -16.38 -2.37 4.86
CA HIS A 402 -16.94 -1.04 5.14
C HIS A 402 -18.27 -0.75 4.42
N LEU A 403 -18.97 0.31 4.86
CA LEU A 403 -20.24 0.76 4.27
C LEU A 403 -20.08 1.94 3.29
N LYS A 404 -18.88 2.50 3.13
CA LYS A 404 -18.60 3.62 2.22
C LYS A 404 -18.39 3.13 0.78
N THR A 405 -19.47 2.71 0.14
CA THR A 405 -19.47 2.21 -1.25
C THR A 405 -20.10 3.21 -2.21
N PRO A 406 -19.79 3.15 -3.51
CA PRO A 406 -20.46 3.97 -4.53
C PRO A 406 -21.98 3.88 -4.48
N LYS A 407 -22.50 2.69 -4.14
CA LYS A 407 -23.94 2.44 -3.99
C LYS A 407 -24.55 3.24 -2.83
N ASN A 408 -23.85 3.35 -1.71
CA ASN A 408 -24.35 4.01 -0.51
C ASN A 408 -24.06 5.52 -0.50
N PHE A 409 -23.03 5.96 -1.23
CA PHE A 409 -22.60 7.37 -1.32
C PHE A 409 -22.45 7.80 -2.78
N PRO A 410 -23.55 7.89 -3.55
CA PRO A 410 -23.49 8.14 -5.00
C PRO A 410 -22.90 9.52 -5.34
N ASN A 411 -23.08 10.52 -4.48
CA ASN A 411 -22.63 11.90 -4.72
C ASN A 411 -21.15 12.13 -4.30
N ALA A 412 -20.52 11.17 -3.64
CA ALA A 412 -19.16 11.32 -3.09
C ALA A 412 -18.04 10.93 -4.07
N ASP A 413 -18.39 10.53 -5.30
CA ASP A 413 -17.43 10.11 -6.35
C ASP A 413 -16.44 9.03 -5.88
N LEU A 414 -16.95 7.96 -5.27
CA LEU A 414 -16.15 6.86 -4.72
C LEU A 414 -15.60 5.91 -5.80
N ARG A 415 -14.99 6.45 -6.86
CA ARG A 415 -14.39 5.64 -7.94
C ARG A 415 -12.98 5.18 -7.56
N ARG A 416 -12.63 3.97 -8.03
CA ARG A 416 -11.32 3.33 -7.82
C ARG A 416 -10.91 3.37 -6.33
N ASN A 417 -9.68 3.78 -6.04
CA ASN A 417 -9.12 3.95 -4.70
C ASN A 417 -8.69 5.41 -4.43
N PHE A 418 -9.33 6.39 -5.09
CA PHE A 418 -8.95 7.79 -4.91
C PHE A 418 -9.38 8.33 -3.55
N CYS A 419 -8.62 9.27 -3.02
CA CYS A 419 -8.89 9.99 -1.78
C CYS A 419 -10.21 10.77 -1.87
N ARG A 420 -11.10 10.57 -0.91
CA ARG A 420 -12.43 11.22 -0.87
C ARG A 420 -12.81 11.56 0.56
N ASN A 421 -13.85 12.36 0.73
CA ASN A 421 -14.40 12.69 2.05
C ASN A 421 -15.93 12.46 2.10
N PRO A 422 -16.39 11.19 2.12
CA PRO A 422 -17.82 10.84 2.08
C PRO A 422 -18.56 10.99 3.41
N ASP A 423 -17.87 11.34 4.50
CA ASP A 423 -18.42 11.48 5.85
C ASP A 423 -18.21 12.87 6.46
N ASN A 424 -17.82 13.84 5.63
CA ASN A 424 -17.64 15.23 6.04
C ASN A 424 -16.62 15.39 7.18
N ASP A 425 -15.58 14.56 7.17
CA ASP A 425 -14.41 14.70 8.04
C ASP A 425 -13.60 15.96 7.66
N ARG A 426 -12.49 16.23 8.34
CA ARG A 426 -11.66 17.43 8.19
C ARG A 426 -10.82 17.50 6.91
N ALA A 427 -10.56 16.37 6.27
CA ALA A 427 -9.73 16.27 5.07
C ALA A 427 -10.06 14.98 4.29
N PRO A 428 -9.72 14.90 2.99
CA PRO A 428 -9.83 13.66 2.23
C PRO A 428 -9.02 12.52 2.85
N TRP A 429 -9.59 11.33 2.83
CA TRP A 429 -9.02 10.12 3.40
C TRP A 429 -9.36 8.90 2.55
N CYS A 430 -8.75 7.76 2.88
CA CYS A 430 -9.11 6.47 2.29
C CYS A 430 -8.88 5.32 3.29
N TYR A 431 -9.54 4.19 3.05
CA TYR A 431 -9.11 2.92 3.67
C TYR A 431 -7.75 2.53 3.11
N THR A 432 -6.87 1.93 3.91
CA THR A 432 -5.53 1.54 3.42
C THR A 432 -5.52 0.08 2.96
N THR A 433 -4.60 -0.29 2.07
CA THR A 433 -4.38 -1.71 1.73
C THR A 433 -3.66 -2.48 2.85
N ASN A 434 -3.21 -1.81 3.91
CA ASN A 434 -2.53 -2.42 5.03
C ASN A 434 -3.57 -2.92 6.07
N PRO A 435 -3.58 -4.22 6.42
CA PRO A 435 -4.56 -4.77 7.37
C PRO A 435 -4.37 -4.24 8.79
N GLY A 436 -3.17 -3.79 9.16
CA GLY A 436 -2.87 -3.20 10.47
C GLY A 436 -3.26 -1.72 10.60
N VAL A 437 -3.65 -1.06 9.50
CA VAL A 437 -4.09 0.35 9.50
C VAL A 437 -5.38 0.49 8.72
N ARG A 438 -6.50 0.70 9.42
CA ARG A 438 -7.83 0.74 8.80
C ARG A 438 -7.96 1.85 7.76
N TRP A 439 -7.49 3.04 8.10
CA TRP A 439 -7.65 4.25 7.29
C TRP A 439 -6.60 5.28 7.68
N GLU A 440 -6.30 6.21 6.78
CA GLU A 440 -5.49 7.40 7.07
C GLU A 440 -5.95 8.57 6.18
N TYR A 441 -5.62 9.81 6.57
CA TYR A 441 -5.78 10.94 5.67
C TYR A 441 -4.81 10.86 4.50
N CYS A 442 -5.20 11.48 3.40
CA CYS A 442 -4.43 11.50 2.19
C CYS A 442 -3.29 12.51 2.23
N ASN A 443 -2.22 12.22 1.49
CA ASN A 443 -1.09 13.13 1.31
C ASN A 443 -1.48 14.28 0.37
N LEU A 444 -2.33 15.17 0.87
CA LEU A 444 -2.90 16.30 0.15
C LEU A 444 -2.73 17.59 0.96
N GLU A 445 -2.35 18.65 0.26
CA GLU A 445 -2.21 19.98 0.83
C GLU A 445 -3.55 20.73 0.72
N LYS A 446 -3.83 21.64 1.66
CA LYS A 446 -5.02 22.51 1.59
C LYS A 446 -4.72 23.67 0.64
N CYS A 447 -5.66 24.00 -0.26
CA CYS A 447 -5.43 25.07 -1.23
C CYS A 447 -5.13 26.40 -0.51
N SER A 448 -4.07 27.09 -0.93
CA SER A 448 -3.72 28.39 -0.36
C SER A 448 -4.76 29.43 -0.75
N THR A 449 -5.54 29.92 0.20
CA THR A 449 -6.47 31.04 -0.04
C THR A 449 -5.65 32.32 -0.29
N ASN A 450 -5.48 32.67 -1.57
CA ASN A 450 -4.99 33.95 -2.10
C ASN A 450 -3.55 34.38 -1.74
N ALA A 451 -2.61 34.10 -2.64
CA ALA A 451 -1.55 35.07 -2.94
C ALA A 451 -2.20 36.25 -3.71
N PRO A 452 -1.91 37.52 -3.38
CA PRO A 452 -2.47 38.65 -4.12
C PRO A 452 -2.01 38.60 -5.58
N LYS A 453 -2.97 38.53 -6.52
CA LYS A 453 -2.74 38.75 -7.96
C LYS A 453 -2.12 40.14 -8.15
N PRO A 454 -0.94 40.30 -8.75
CA PRO A 454 -0.44 41.62 -9.12
C PRO A 454 -1.28 42.18 -10.26
N THR A 455 -2.02 43.26 -9.98
CA THR A 455 -2.76 44.03 -10.97
C THR A 455 -1.79 44.81 -11.88
N PRO A 456 -2.05 44.95 -13.20
CA PRO A 456 -1.11 45.61 -14.09
C PRO A 456 -1.21 47.14 -14.01
N GLY A 457 -0.05 47.78 -13.84
CA GLY A 457 0.23 49.14 -14.30
C GLY A 457 0.01 50.27 -13.29
N THR A 458 1.11 50.88 -12.83
CA THR A 458 1.49 52.24 -13.28
C THR A 458 2.99 52.41 -13.08
N ALA A 459 3.66 52.96 -14.09
CA ALA A 459 5.09 53.18 -14.10
C ALA A 459 5.51 54.27 -13.11
N THR A 460 6.55 54.01 -12.31
CA THR A 460 7.46 55.05 -11.83
C THR A 460 8.87 54.46 -11.62
N GLN A 461 9.88 55.25 -11.98
CA GLN A 461 11.29 54.92 -12.18
C GLN A 461 12.09 54.57 -10.90
N PRO A 462 13.32 54.01 -11.03
CA PRO A 462 14.04 53.34 -9.96
C PRO A 462 14.83 54.28 -9.05
N GLN A 463 14.85 53.99 -7.75
CA GLN A 463 15.89 54.44 -6.83
C GLN A 463 16.70 53.23 -6.32
N SER A 464 18.01 53.45 -6.26
CA SER A 464 19.11 52.51 -6.00
C SER A 464 19.06 51.82 -4.63
N PRO A 465 19.79 50.69 -4.45
CA PRO A 465 19.66 49.83 -3.28
C PRO A 465 20.52 50.30 -2.11
N THR A 466 19.92 50.40 -0.92
CA THR A 466 20.64 50.30 0.34
C THR A 466 20.60 48.86 0.83
N THR A 467 21.80 48.33 1.03
CA THR A 467 22.17 47.08 1.70
C THR A 467 21.58 46.96 3.10
N GLU A 468 21.06 45.77 3.43
CA GLU A 468 20.92 45.11 4.76
C GLU A 468 19.76 44.10 4.60
N ASP A 469 19.75 42.87 5.11
CA ASP A 469 20.66 42.13 5.97
C ASP A 469 20.27 40.64 5.81
N SER A 470 21.27 39.77 5.88
CA SER A 470 21.13 38.32 5.82
C SER A 470 20.65 37.78 7.17
N GLY A 471 19.34 37.64 7.33
CA GLY A 471 18.72 36.88 8.41
C GLY A 471 17.76 35.84 7.84
N GLN A 472 18.20 34.59 7.69
CA GLN A 472 17.28 33.47 7.51
C GLN A 472 16.45 33.35 8.79
N THR A 473 15.23 33.88 8.78
CA THR A 473 14.20 33.46 9.72
C THR A 473 13.93 31.99 9.44
N GLU A 474 14.42 31.13 10.34
CA GLU A 474 14.08 29.71 10.39
C GLU A 474 12.54 29.63 10.48
N ARG A 475 11.89 29.23 9.37
CA ARG A 475 10.43 29.14 9.34
C ARG A 475 9.99 28.06 10.33
N ASP A 476 9.00 28.34 11.16
CA ASP A 476 8.46 27.38 12.11
C ASP A 476 7.66 26.29 11.35
N CYS A 477 8.31 25.15 11.10
CA CYS A 477 7.83 24.11 10.20
C CYS A 477 8.21 22.70 10.69
N LYS A 478 7.50 21.67 10.21
CA LYS A 478 7.73 20.25 10.56
C LYS A 478 8.39 19.45 9.43
N ILE A 479 8.99 18.32 9.79
CA ILE A 479 9.52 17.31 8.86
C ILE A 479 8.78 15.99 9.12
N GLY A 480 8.24 15.37 8.08
CA GLY A 480 7.50 14.11 8.19
C GLY A 480 6.22 14.26 9.01
N ASN A 481 5.96 13.32 9.92
CA ASN A 481 4.87 13.44 10.89
C ASN A 481 5.17 14.46 12.01
N GLY A 482 6.32 15.14 12.02
CA GLY A 482 6.67 16.12 13.05
C GLY A 482 7.00 15.52 14.42
N GLU A 483 7.43 14.25 14.50
CA GLU A 483 7.95 13.67 15.75
C GLU A 483 9.14 14.47 16.31
N THR A 484 10.00 14.96 15.42
CA THR A 484 11.15 15.82 15.75
C THR A 484 10.82 17.30 15.80
N TYR A 485 9.55 17.68 15.60
CA TYR A 485 9.15 19.09 15.61
C TYR A 485 9.36 19.69 17.01
N ARG A 486 10.08 20.82 17.06
CA ARG A 486 10.38 21.57 18.30
C ARG A 486 10.07 23.05 18.17
N GLY A 487 9.23 23.44 17.21
CA GLY A 487 8.79 24.82 17.03
C GLY A 487 7.86 25.32 18.13
N LYS A 488 7.36 26.55 17.98
CA LYS A 488 6.63 27.29 19.02
C LYS A 488 5.14 27.46 18.73
N ILE A 489 4.61 26.80 17.70
CA ILE A 489 3.17 26.80 17.42
C ILE A 489 2.42 26.20 18.62
N SER A 490 1.40 26.89 19.12
CA SER A 490 0.61 26.53 20.31
C SER A 490 -0.91 26.72 20.11
N ILE A 491 -1.35 26.62 18.86
CA ILE A 491 -2.75 26.79 18.45
C ILE A 491 -3.15 25.61 17.57
N THR A 492 -4.34 25.07 17.80
CA THR A 492 -4.87 23.93 17.06
C THR A 492 -5.40 24.34 15.69
N ILE A 493 -5.69 23.37 14.81
CA ILE A 493 -6.28 23.61 13.48
C ILE A 493 -7.61 24.39 13.57
N LEU A 494 -8.35 24.23 14.68
CA LEU A 494 -9.60 24.93 14.92
C LEU A 494 -9.42 26.31 15.58
N GLY A 495 -8.18 26.77 15.76
CA GLY A 495 -7.88 28.06 16.40
C GLY A 495 -7.97 28.03 17.93
N VAL A 496 -8.06 26.85 18.55
CA VAL A 496 -8.12 26.72 20.01
C VAL A 496 -6.70 26.77 20.58
N THR A 497 -6.50 27.44 21.70
CA THR A 497 -5.19 27.51 22.36
C THR A 497 -4.85 26.17 23.01
N CYS A 498 -3.57 25.77 22.93
CA CYS A 498 -3.08 24.59 23.60
C CYS A 498 -3.00 24.80 25.12
N GLN A 499 -3.42 23.80 25.88
CA GLN A 499 -3.14 23.64 27.30
C GLN A 499 -1.66 23.27 27.47
N ALA A 500 -1.01 23.78 28.52
CA ALA A 500 0.38 23.43 28.82
C ALA A 500 0.51 21.95 29.20
N TRP A 501 1.58 21.29 28.75
CA TRP A 501 1.83 19.87 29.03
C TRP A 501 2.05 19.58 30.52
N SER A 502 2.44 20.58 31.32
CA SER A 502 2.54 20.47 32.77
C SER A 502 1.25 20.83 33.50
N ALA A 503 0.27 21.43 32.82
CA ALA A 503 -0.99 21.82 33.43
C ALA A 503 -1.97 20.65 33.49
N GLN A 504 -2.66 20.47 34.62
CA GLN A 504 -3.69 19.43 34.82
C GLN A 504 -5.11 20.01 34.73
N SER A 505 -5.27 21.18 34.10
CA SER A 505 -6.54 21.89 33.93
C SER A 505 -6.52 22.67 32.62
N PRO A 506 -7.63 22.71 31.84
CA PRO A 506 -8.94 22.12 32.12
C PRO A 506 -9.00 20.58 32.02
N HIS A 507 -8.05 19.95 31.33
CA HIS A 507 -8.01 18.49 31.19
C HIS A 507 -6.94 17.87 32.07
N THR A 508 -7.31 16.86 32.87
CA THR A 508 -6.34 16.02 33.57
C THR A 508 -5.78 14.95 32.64
N HIS A 509 -4.49 14.68 32.74
CA HIS A 509 -3.80 13.66 31.95
C HIS A 509 -2.58 13.10 32.70
N ASN A 510 -2.48 11.76 32.77
CA ASN A 510 -1.35 11.07 33.40
C ASN A 510 -0.39 10.46 32.37
N SER A 511 -0.66 10.65 31.07
CA SER A 511 0.25 10.34 29.96
C SER A 511 0.70 11.66 29.32
N PHE A 512 1.79 11.60 28.55
CA PHE A 512 2.36 12.76 27.86
C PHE A 512 2.66 13.93 28.81
N THR A 513 3.35 13.61 29.90
CA THR A 513 3.96 14.56 30.84
C THR A 513 5.48 14.50 30.74
N GLU A 514 6.19 15.47 31.30
CA GLU A 514 7.67 15.43 31.35
C GLU A 514 8.20 14.17 32.06
N GLU A 515 7.50 13.65 33.09
CA GLU A 515 7.96 12.42 33.77
C GLU A 515 7.78 11.16 32.92
N THR A 516 6.76 11.12 32.06
CA THR A 516 6.45 9.93 31.25
C THR A 516 7.14 9.93 29.89
N HIS A 517 7.41 11.11 29.31
CA HIS A 517 7.93 11.29 27.95
C HIS A 517 8.97 12.44 27.87
N GLY A 518 9.92 12.45 28.79
CA GLY A 518 10.90 13.54 28.95
C GLY A 518 11.80 13.82 27.74
N ASP A 519 11.99 12.84 26.85
CA ASP A 519 12.75 12.97 25.60
C ASP A 519 11.95 13.61 24.45
N LYS A 520 10.63 13.76 24.60
CA LYS A 520 9.73 14.27 23.55
C LYS A 520 9.58 15.79 23.53
N GLY A 521 10.30 16.52 24.40
CA GLY A 521 10.37 17.99 24.39
C GLY A 521 9.02 18.66 24.68
N LEU A 522 8.29 18.15 25.68
CA LEU A 522 6.95 18.58 26.10
C LEU A 522 6.97 19.90 26.89
N GLU A 523 7.63 20.91 26.32
CA GLU A 523 7.81 22.21 26.95
C GLU A 523 6.59 23.13 26.72
N SER A 524 6.22 23.89 27.76
CA SER A 524 5.15 24.88 27.70
C SER A 524 3.83 24.29 27.19
N ASN A 525 3.14 24.98 26.28
CA ASN A 525 1.95 24.53 25.57
C ASN A 525 2.18 24.38 24.05
N TYR A 526 3.41 24.11 23.64
CA TYR A 526 3.73 23.98 22.22
C TYR A 526 3.24 22.65 21.66
N CYS A 527 2.81 22.65 20.40
CA CYS A 527 2.39 21.46 19.69
C CYS A 527 3.55 20.47 19.56
N ARG A 528 3.31 19.20 19.89
CA ARG A 528 4.31 18.13 19.83
C ARG A 528 3.68 16.85 19.26
N ASN A 529 4.51 15.93 18.80
CA ASN A 529 4.05 14.62 18.36
C ASN A 529 4.76 13.50 19.15
N PRO A 530 4.50 13.40 20.47
CA PRO A 530 5.23 12.47 21.34
C PRO A 530 4.91 10.99 21.09
N ASP A 531 3.73 10.69 20.57
CA ASP A 531 3.21 9.35 20.23
C ASP A 531 3.51 8.95 18.78
N GLY A 532 4.21 9.80 18.01
CA GLY A 532 4.50 9.54 16.60
C GLY A 532 3.24 9.43 15.73
N ASP A 533 2.14 10.08 16.14
CA ASP A 533 0.87 10.09 15.43
C ASP A 533 1.09 10.51 13.97
N VAL A 534 0.68 9.65 13.04
CA VAL A 534 0.85 9.87 11.60
C VAL A 534 0.22 11.18 11.13
N ASN A 535 -0.82 11.66 11.83
CA ASN A 535 -1.55 12.86 11.47
C ASN A 535 -0.83 14.16 11.84
N GLY A 536 0.28 14.08 12.56
CA GLY A 536 1.11 15.22 12.89
C GLY A 536 1.02 15.66 14.34
N PRO A 537 1.71 16.77 14.69
CA PRO A 537 1.74 17.28 16.04
C PRO A 537 0.37 17.74 16.54
N TRP A 538 0.14 17.57 17.84
CA TRP A 538 -1.09 17.88 18.55
C TRP A 538 -0.78 18.46 19.94
N CYS A 539 -1.82 18.88 20.64
CA CYS A 539 -1.74 19.33 22.02
C CYS A 539 -3.08 19.07 22.75
N TYR A 540 -3.05 19.04 24.09
CA TYR A 540 -4.27 19.22 24.88
C TYR A 540 -4.82 20.62 24.65
N THR A 541 -6.14 20.82 24.67
CA THR A 541 -6.74 22.14 24.36
C THR A 541 -7.29 22.83 25.59
N THR A 542 -7.42 24.15 25.54
CA THR A 542 -8.09 24.91 26.62
C THR A 542 -9.63 24.84 26.55
N ASP A 543 -10.22 24.18 25.54
CA ASP A 543 -11.67 23.97 25.45
C ASP A 543 -12.09 22.76 26.32
N PRO A 544 -12.94 22.95 27.34
CA PRO A 544 -13.42 21.86 28.20
C PRO A 544 -14.16 20.74 27.46
N ASN A 545 -14.71 21.01 26.27
CA ASN A 545 -15.44 20.01 25.48
C ASN A 545 -14.54 19.24 24.50
N LYS A 546 -13.28 19.67 24.33
CA LYS A 546 -12.33 19.04 23.41
C LYS A 546 -10.99 18.81 24.11
N LYS A 547 -10.78 17.59 24.60
CA LYS A 547 -9.58 17.23 25.37
C LYS A 547 -8.27 17.56 24.66
N TRP A 548 -8.17 17.21 23.38
CA TRP A 548 -6.98 17.44 22.57
C TRP A 548 -7.36 17.69 21.10
N ASP A 549 -6.45 18.32 20.36
CA ASP A 549 -6.62 18.57 18.93
C ASP A 549 -5.27 18.71 18.22
N TYR A 550 -5.26 18.53 16.90
CA TYR A 550 -4.05 18.64 16.09
C TYR A 550 -3.70 20.10 15.79
N CYS A 551 -2.43 20.35 15.46
CA CYS A 551 -1.93 21.66 15.08
C CYS A 551 -1.61 21.74 13.59
N LEU A 552 -1.89 22.89 12.97
CA LEU A 552 -1.51 23.14 11.58
C LEU A 552 -0.09 23.67 11.55
N ILE A 553 0.88 22.79 11.31
CA ILE A 553 2.29 23.16 11.16
C ILE A 553 2.68 22.93 9.70
N PRO A 554 3.18 23.95 8.99
CA PRO A 554 3.59 23.81 7.60
C PRO A 554 4.81 22.88 7.51
N ASP A 555 4.93 22.15 6.40
CA ASP A 555 6.15 21.39 6.14
C ASP A 555 7.30 22.32 5.79
N CYS A 556 8.51 21.98 6.23
CA CYS A 556 9.68 22.80 5.97
C CYS A 556 9.95 22.91 4.46
N ALA A 557 9.68 24.08 3.89
CA ALA A 557 10.02 24.46 2.53
C ALA A 557 11.53 24.68 2.40
N GLY A 558 12.29 23.58 2.38
CA GLY A 558 13.62 23.52 1.80
C GLY A 558 13.53 22.91 0.40
N LEU A 559 14.42 23.30 -0.52
CA LEU A 559 14.63 22.63 -1.80
C LEU A 559 15.23 21.23 -1.53
N LYS A 560 14.41 20.32 -1.03
CA LYS A 560 14.75 18.91 -0.82
C LYS A 560 14.85 18.22 -2.18
N CYS A 561 15.77 17.27 -2.30
CA CYS A 561 15.82 16.43 -3.49
C CYS A 561 14.47 15.74 -3.72
N GLY A 562 14.11 15.46 -4.97
CA GLY A 562 12.90 14.69 -5.30
C GLY A 562 11.57 15.37 -4.94
N SER A 563 11.58 16.61 -4.46
CA SER A 563 10.40 17.36 -4.02
C SER A 563 10.21 18.61 -4.90
N PRO A 564 9.47 18.51 -6.02
CA PRO A 564 9.31 19.63 -6.94
C PRO A 564 8.40 20.70 -6.35
N ALA A 565 8.73 21.98 -6.58
CA ALA A 565 7.89 23.11 -6.17
C ALA A 565 6.54 23.11 -6.90
N ILE A 566 6.54 22.69 -8.16
CA ILE A 566 5.33 22.51 -8.98
C ILE A 566 5.03 21.01 -9.04
N LYS A 567 3.88 20.58 -8.54
CA LYS A 567 3.53 19.15 -8.53
C LYS A 567 3.29 18.64 -9.97
N PRO A 568 3.79 17.44 -10.33
CA PRO A 568 3.50 16.81 -11.63
C PRO A 568 2.02 16.55 -11.87
N LYS A 569 1.64 16.40 -13.14
CA LYS A 569 0.25 16.05 -13.51
C LYS A 569 -0.07 14.60 -13.14
N ARG A 570 0.95 13.74 -13.04
CA ARG A 570 0.86 12.32 -12.71
C ARG A 570 -0.06 11.55 -13.65
N CYS A 571 0.17 11.71 -14.95
CA CYS A 571 -0.60 11.00 -15.98
C CYS A 571 -0.41 9.49 -15.90
N PHE A 572 -1.42 8.80 -15.36
CA PHE A 572 -1.43 7.35 -15.15
C PHE A 572 -2.62 6.70 -15.88
N GLY A 573 -2.37 5.59 -16.57
CA GLY A 573 -3.34 4.88 -17.43
C GLY A 573 -2.87 4.76 -18.88
N ARG A 574 -3.61 4.03 -19.74
CA ARG A 574 -3.30 3.87 -21.17
C ARG A 574 -3.51 5.19 -21.94
N ILE A 575 -2.64 6.17 -21.73
CA ILE A 575 -2.53 7.37 -22.58
C ILE A 575 -1.39 7.12 -23.54
N VAL A 576 -1.71 6.76 -24.79
CA VAL A 576 -0.73 6.54 -25.86
C VAL A 576 0.17 7.78 -25.97
N GLY A 577 1.47 7.63 -25.68
CA GLY A 577 2.44 8.72 -25.70
C GLY A 577 2.56 9.57 -24.42
N GLY A 578 1.90 9.17 -23.33
CA GLY A 578 1.89 9.95 -22.10
C GLY A 578 1.11 11.26 -22.25
N CYS A 579 1.39 12.25 -21.42
CA CYS A 579 0.79 13.57 -21.50
C CYS A 579 1.83 14.67 -21.40
N VAL A 580 1.47 15.89 -21.81
CA VAL A 580 2.30 17.07 -21.57
C VAL A 580 2.40 17.31 -20.05
N SER A 581 3.63 17.37 -19.54
CA SER A 581 3.91 17.63 -18.12
C SER A 581 3.56 19.08 -17.74
N LYS A 582 3.34 19.34 -16.46
CA LYS A 582 3.26 20.74 -15.98
C LYS A 582 4.65 21.39 -16.10
N PRO A 583 4.78 22.63 -16.62
CA PRO A 583 6.08 23.29 -16.74
C PRO A 583 6.87 23.28 -15.43
N HIS A 584 8.13 22.83 -15.50
CA HIS A 584 9.04 22.71 -14.36
C HIS A 584 8.58 21.79 -13.22
N SER A 585 7.59 20.91 -13.45
CA SER A 585 7.17 19.91 -12.44
C SER A 585 8.15 18.76 -12.26
N TRP A 586 9.08 18.58 -13.19
CA TRP A 586 10.20 17.64 -13.13
C TRP A 586 11.54 18.41 -13.16
N PRO A 587 11.88 19.15 -12.10
CA PRO A 587 12.97 20.14 -12.09
C PRO A 587 14.38 19.53 -12.16
N TRP A 588 14.51 18.21 -12.03
CA TRP A 588 15.75 17.46 -12.23
C TRP A 588 15.96 17.02 -13.68
N GLN A 589 14.95 17.12 -14.55
CA GLN A 589 15.08 16.76 -15.96
C GLN A 589 16.09 17.68 -16.64
N ILE A 590 17.04 17.09 -17.37
CA ILE A 590 18.05 17.81 -18.13
C ILE A 590 17.90 17.50 -19.62
N SER A 591 18.28 18.45 -20.46
CA SER A 591 18.44 18.25 -21.91
C SER A 591 19.94 18.20 -22.23
N LEU A 592 20.41 17.02 -22.65
CA LEU A 592 21.77 16.82 -23.14
C LEU A 592 21.81 17.23 -24.61
N ARG A 593 22.76 18.09 -24.94
CA ARG A 593 22.87 18.70 -26.26
C ARG A 593 24.27 18.59 -26.84
N THR A 594 24.35 18.58 -28.17
CA THR A 594 25.62 18.75 -28.88
C THR A 594 26.18 20.16 -28.69
N SER A 595 27.43 20.36 -29.08
CA SER A 595 28.09 21.67 -29.08
C SER A 595 27.38 22.70 -29.98
N THR A 596 26.62 22.23 -30.98
CA THR A 596 25.76 23.05 -31.84
C THR A 596 24.38 23.37 -31.24
N GLY A 597 24.08 22.88 -30.04
CA GLY A 597 22.85 23.19 -29.31
C GLY A 597 21.64 22.30 -29.66
N ILE A 598 21.86 21.19 -30.36
CA ILE A 598 20.81 20.22 -30.74
C ILE A 598 20.59 19.24 -29.60
N HIS A 599 19.35 19.07 -29.16
CA HIS A 599 18.97 18.07 -28.18
C HIS A 599 18.99 16.66 -28.78
N PHE A 600 19.44 15.67 -28.01
CA PHE A 600 19.47 14.28 -28.47
C PHE A 600 19.31 13.24 -27.35
N CYS A 601 19.48 13.61 -26.08
CA CYS A 601 19.34 12.72 -24.94
C CYS A 601 18.80 13.47 -23.71
N GLY A 602 18.15 12.73 -22.83
CA GLY A 602 17.77 13.18 -21.49
C GLY A 602 18.85 12.90 -20.44
N GLY A 603 18.48 13.15 -19.20
CA GLY A 603 19.28 12.83 -18.02
C GLY A 603 18.67 13.45 -16.77
N THR A 604 19.33 13.28 -15.64
CA THR A 604 18.80 13.64 -14.35
C THR A 604 19.84 14.34 -13.49
N LEU A 605 19.52 15.52 -12.98
CA LEU A 605 20.33 16.20 -11.98
C LEU A 605 20.23 15.43 -10.66
N ILE A 606 21.34 14.88 -10.17
CA ILE A 606 21.40 14.12 -8.92
C ILE A 606 22.09 14.90 -7.80
N ASP A 607 22.91 15.89 -8.16
CA ASP A 607 23.55 16.85 -7.27
C ASP A 607 23.78 18.16 -8.03
N ARG A 608 24.13 19.25 -7.34
CA ARG A 608 24.42 20.56 -7.95
C ARG A 608 25.48 20.49 -9.04
N GLN A 609 26.43 19.57 -8.98
CA GLN A 609 27.49 19.42 -9.99
C GLN A 609 27.46 18.09 -10.74
N TRP A 610 26.44 17.26 -10.54
CA TRP A 610 26.41 15.91 -11.09
C TRP A 610 25.08 15.62 -11.79
N VAL A 611 25.20 15.14 -13.03
CA VAL A 611 24.09 14.65 -13.84
C VAL A 611 24.31 13.17 -14.12
N LEU A 612 23.26 12.37 -13.98
CA LEU A 612 23.19 10.98 -14.41
C LEU A 612 22.52 10.91 -15.78
N THR A 613 23.07 10.12 -16.70
CA THR A 613 22.51 9.85 -18.03
C THR A 613 22.88 8.44 -18.47
N ALA A 614 22.45 8.01 -19.65
CA ALA A 614 22.83 6.73 -20.21
C ALA A 614 24.24 6.75 -20.81
N ALA A 615 24.95 5.62 -20.76
CA ALA A 615 26.29 5.53 -21.34
C ALA A 615 26.26 5.65 -22.87
N HIS A 616 25.26 5.07 -23.52
CA HIS A 616 25.12 5.14 -24.97
C HIS A 616 24.95 6.57 -25.50
N CYS A 617 24.44 7.52 -24.69
CA CYS A 617 24.35 8.94 -25.06
C CYS A 617 25.72 9.59 -25.31
N LEU A 618 26.80 8.99 -24.79
CA LEU A 618 28.16 9.50 -24.87
C LEU A 618 29.02 8.79 -25.94
N GLU A 619 28.44 7.86 -26.71
CA GLU A 619 29.19 7.09 -27.72
C GLU A 619 29.71 7.95 -28.86
N LYS A 620 29.04 9.06 -29.18
CA LYS A 620 29.42 9.96 -30.28
C LYS A 620 30.75 10.68 -30.03
N SER A 621 31.16 10.90 -28.79
CA SER A 621 32.38 11.64 -28.45
C SER A 621 32.81 11.38 -27.01
N THR A 622 34.12 11.18 -26.81
CA THR A 622 34.70 11.09 -25.46
C THR A 622 35.10 12.45 -24.87
N ARG A 623 34.93 13.54 -25.62
CA ARG A 623 35.34 14.90 -25.22
C ARG A 623 34.20 15.60 -24.48
N PRO A 624 34.38 16.05 -23.21
CA PRO A 624 33.36 16.78 -22.46
C PRO A 624 32.82 18.01 -23.20
N GLY A 625 33.69 18.78 -23.87
CA GLY A 625 33.31 20.00 -24.61
C GLY A 625 32.44 19.78 -25.86
N TYR A 626 32.23 18.53 -26.29
CA TYR A 626 31.25 18.21 -27.33
C TYR A 626 29.81 18.32 -26.83
N TYR A 627 29.62 18.24 -25.51
CA TYR A 627 28.30 18.17 -24.88
C TYR A 627 28.01 19.43 -24.06
N LYS A 628 26.74 19.82 -24.03
CA LYS A 628 26.22 20.87 -23.15
C LYS A 628 24.99 20.38 -22.41
N ILE A 629 24.85 20.82 -21.17
CA ILE A 629 23.70 20.52 -20.31
C ILE A 629 22.81 21.75 -20.23
N VAL A 630 21.52 21.54 -20.48
CA VAL A 630 20.48 22.56 -20.31
C VAL A 630 19.51 22.13 -19.24
N LEU A 631 19.31 22.99 -18.24
CA LEU A 631 18.45 22.79 -17.06
C LEU A 631 17.33 23.84 -17.02
N GLY A 632 16.23 23.53 -16.32
CA GLY A 632 15.18 24.51 -16.01
C GLY A 632 14.31 24.90 -17.21
N ILE A 633 14.18 24.01 -18.19
CA ILE A 633 13.41 24.21 -19.41
C ILE A 633 12.21 23.26 -19.47
N HIS A 634 11.13 23.70 -20.09
CA HIS A 634 9.97 22.87 -20.43
C HIS A 634 9.89 22.63 -21.94
N THR A 635 10.38 23.58 -22.73
CA THR A 635 10.42 23.48 -24.19
C THR A 635 11.80 23.07 -24.69
N GLU A 636 11.87 22.17 -25.67
CA GLU A 636 13.10 21.71 -26.29
C GLU A 636 13.86 22.87 -26.96
N ARG A 637 13.17 23.93 -27.40
CA ARG A 637 13.83 25.13 -27.93
C ARG A 637 14.63 25.90 -26.88
N ALA A 638 14.33 25.73 -25.59
CA ALA A 638 15.06 26.34 -24.48
C ALA A 638 15.20 27.87 -24.59
N ILE A 639 14.08 28.55 -24.84
CA ILE A 639 13.99 30.02 -24.90
C ILE A 639 13.57 30.65 -23.56
N GLU A 640 13.29 29.82 -22.56
CA GLU A 640 12.78 30.23 -21.24
C GLU A 640 13.87 30.93 -20.41
N ALA A 641 13.50 31.97 -19.66
CA ALA A 641 14.41 32.72 -18.80
C ALA A 641 14.99 31.88 -17.65
N SER A 642 14.31 30.80 -17.26
CA SER A 642 14.76 29.83 -16.26
C SER A 642 15.88 28.91 -16.73
N LYS A 643 16.20 28.94 -18.03
CA LYS A 643 17.26 28.12 -18.64
C LYS A 643 18.60 28.37 -17.94
N GLN A 644 19.26 27.28 -17.55
CA GLN A 644 20.67 27.30 -17.19
C GLN A 644 21.46 26.44 -18.16
N LEU A 645 22.47 27.04 -18.78
CA LEU A 645 23.45 26.33 -19.61
C LEU A 645 24.69 26.00 -18.78
N ARG A 646 25.13 24.75 -18.81
CA ARG A 646 26.31 24.27 -18.10
C ARG A 646 27.21 23.47 -19.04
N ASP A 647 28.49 23.80 -19.05
CA ASP A 647 29.52 23.03 -19.73
C ASP A 647 30.01 21.88 -18.85
N LEU A 648 30.56 20.83 -19.47
CA LEU A 648 31.05 19.64 -18.78
C LEU A 648 32.56 19.71 -18.52
N GLU A 649 32.96 19.38 -17.29
CA GLU A 649 34.36 19.20 -16.91
C GLU A 649 34.83 17.78 -17.22
N LYS A 650 34.00 16.77 -16.91
CA LYS A 650 34.39 15.36 -16.97
C LYS A 650 33.21 14.46 -17.30
N LEU A 651 33.49 13.42 -18.10
CA LEU A 651 32.60 12.28 -18.35
C LEU A 651 33.13 11.08 -17.54
N VAL A 652 32.27 10.41 -16.80
CA VAL A 652 32.58 9.18 -16.06
C VAL A 652 31.60 8.11 -16.51
N LEU A 653 32.08 7.21 -17.36
CA LEU A 653 31.30 6.05 -17.78
C LEU A 653 31.14 5.09 -16.60
N GLY A 654 29.95 4.49 -16.47
CA GLY A 654 29.62 3.54 -15.43
C GLY A 654 30.49 2.27 -15.47
N PRO A 655 30.37 1.41 -14.46
CA PRO A 655 31.06 0.13 -14.45
C PRO A 655 30.68 -0.73 -15.67
N ASN A 656 31.61 -1.57 -16.13
CA ASN A 656 31.42 -2.42 -17.30
C ASN A 656 30.12 -3.25 -17.18
N GLY A 657 29.23 -3.10 -18.16
CA GLY A 657 27.96 -3.83 -18.25
C GLY A 657 26.72 -3.04 -17.83
N ALA A 658 26.86 -1.85 -17.24
CA ALA A 658 25.75 -0.95 -16.95
C ALA A 658 25.69 0.20 -17.97
N ASP A 659 24.49 0.50 -18.49
CA ASP A 659 24.27 1.58 -19.46
C ASP A 659 24.07 2.95 -18.78
N ILE A 660 24.98 3.32 -17.88
CA ILE A 660 24.89 4.57 -17.11
C ILE A 660 26.19 5.37 -17.18
N ALA A 661 26.10 6.69 -17.09
CA ALA A 661 27.23 7.60 -17.04
C ALA A 661 26.95 8.82 -16.16
N LEU A 662 27.99 9.32 -15.51
CA LEU A 662 27.98 10.55 -14.72
C LEU A 662 28.68 11.68 -15.49
N LEU A 663 28.04 12.84 -15.51
CA LEU A 663 28.55 14.06 -16.11
C LEU A 663 28.84 15.06 -15.00
N LYS A 664 30.10 15.45 -14.86
CA LYS A 664 30.51 16.50 -13.91
C LYS A 664 30.39 17.87 -14.57
N LEU A 665 29.56 18.74 -14.01
CA LEU A 665 29.39 20.11 -14.48
C LEU A 665 30.59 20.97 -14.08
N GLN A 666 31.12 21.76 -15.02
CA GLN A 666 32.22 22.70 -14.76
C GLN A 666 31.84 23.77 -13.73
N THR A 667 30.58 24.20 -13.73
CA THR A 667 30.02 25.11 -12.72
C THR A 667 28.76 24.50 -12.10
N PRO A 668 28.55 24.64 -10.77
CA PRO A 668 27.33 24.16 -10.14
C PRO A 668 26.05 24.73 -10.75
N ALA A 669 24.99 23.92 -10.81
CA ALA A 669 23.63 24.37 -11.05
C ALA A 669 23.17 25.29 -9.89
N LEU A 670 22.41 26.32 -10.26
CA LEU A 670 21.78 27.22 -9.31
C LEU A 670 20.43 26.63 -8.94
N LEU A 671 20.32 26.09 -7.72
CA LEU A 671 19.09 25.44 -7.28
C LEU A 671 18.00 26.47 -7.03
N ASN A 672 16.81 26.22 -7.55
CA ASN A 672 15.60 27.03 -7.38
C ASN A 672 14.36 26.18 -7.68
N GLU A 673 13.17 26.76 -7.60
CA GLU A 673 11.90 26.07 -7.84
C GLU A 673 11.81 25.29 -9.17
N LYS A 674 12.64 25.65 -10.17
CA LYS A 674 12.66 25.07 -11.51
C LYS A 674 13.87 24.17 -11.79
N VAL A 675 14.85 24.16 -10.89
CA VAL A 675 16.09 23.37 -10.99
C VAL A 675 16.42 22.82 -9.61
N THR A 676 16.11 21.55 -9.38
CA THR A 676 16.41 20.82 -8.13
C THR A 676 16.82 19.40 -8.45
N PRO A 677 17.70 18.78 -7.66
CA PRO A 677 18.11 17.40 -7.89
C PRO A 677 17.01 16.41 -7.50
N VAL A 678 17.03 15.22 -8.11
CA VAL A 678 16.27 14.05 -7.63
C VAL A 678 17.01 13.39 -6.47
N CYS A 679 16.31 12.69 -5.58
CA CYS A 679 16.98 11.86 -4.58
C CYS A 679 17.52 10.58 -5.21
N LEU A 680 18.68 10.12 -4.73
CA LEU A 680 19.17 8.79 -5.03
C LEU A 680 18.57 7.78 -4.03
N PRO A 681 18.23 6.56 -4.47
CA PRO A 681 17.79 5.51 -3.57
C PRO A 681 18.96 5.02 -2.68
N ASP A 682 18.61 4.34 -1.60
CA ASP A 682 19.60 3.61 -0.80
C ASP A 682 20.29 2.54 -1.66
N LYS A 683 21.53 2.21 -1.30
CA LYS A 683 22.32 1.21 -2.02
C LYS A 683 21.57 -0.13 -2.06
N ASP A 684 21.50 -0.72 -3.26
CA ASP A 684 20.89 -2.02 -3.54
C ASP A 684 19.35 -2.07 -3.30
N TYR A 685 18.69 -0.92 -3.14
CA TYR A 685 17.24 -0.82 -2.99
C TYR A 685 16.51 -1.30 -4.26
N ILE A 686 15.58 -2.23 -4.09
CA ILE A 686 14.69 -2.72 -5.16
C ILE A 686 13.32 -2.11 -4.98
N VAL A 687 12.83 -1.44 -6.01
CA VAL A 687 11.50 -0.82 -5.99
C VAL A 687 10.42 -1.91 -5.92
N PRO A 688 9.50 -1.86 -4.95
CA PRO A 688 8.43 -2.86 -4.82
C PRO A 688 7.55 -2.97 -6.07
N SER A 689 7.09 -4.19 -6.37
CA SER A 689 6.18 -4.44 -7.49
C SER A 689 4.90 -3.61 -7.37
N HIS A 690 4.36 -3.18 -8.52
CA HIS A 690 3.20 -2.28 -8.66
C HIS A 690 3.38 -0.86 -8.09
N THR A 691 4.59 -0.49 -7.65
CA THR A 691 4.93 0.92 -7.39
C THR A 691 4.76 1.71 -8.67
N GLU A 692 4.10 2.86 -8.61
CA GLU A 692 3.89 3.72 -9.78
C GLU A 692 5.11 4.64 -9.97
N CYS A 693 5.73 4.57 -11.14
CA CYS A 693 6.88 5.39 -11.54
C CYS A 693 6.56 6.19 -12.80
N TYR A 694 7.32 7.25 -13.07
CA TYR A 694 7.10 8.14 -14.20
C TYR A 694 8.37 8.31 -15.03
N VAL A 695 8.23 8.26 -16.35
CA VAL A 695 9.28 8.57 -17.33
C VAL A 695 8.98 9.93 -17.93
N THR A 696 10.00 10.78 -18.09
CA THR A 696 9.84 12.18 -18.54
C THR A 696 10.81 12.55 -19.64
N GLY A 697 10.32 13.09 -20.76
CA GLY A 697 11.19 13.45 -21.88
C GLY A 697 10.52 14.25 -23.01
N TRP A 698 11.33 14.69 -23.97
CA TRP A 698 10.91 15.42 -25.18
C TRP A 698 10.70 14.51 -26.40
N GLY A 699 10.86 13.20 -26.24
CA GLY A 699 10.68 12.19 -27.29
C GLY A 699 9.36 12.24 -28.07
N GLU A 700 9.41 11.68 -29.28
CA GLU A 700 8.30 11.64 -30.22
C GLU A 700 7.29 10.56 -29.84
N THR A 701 6.01 10.86 -29.99
CA THR A 701 4.94 9.91 -29.69
C THR A 701 4.03 9.89 -30.91
N GLN A 702 3.88 8.72 -31.53
CA GLN A 702 3.15 8.58 -32.79
C GLN A 702 1.75 9.20 -32.67
N GLY A 703 1.55 10.37 -33.26
CA GLY A 703 0.23 10.97 -33.48
C GLY A 703 -0.38 11.81 -32.36
N THR A 704 0.29 12.04 -31.21
CA THR A 704 -0.22 12.96 -30.18
C THR A 704 0.54 14.28 -30.23
N GLY A 705 -0.09 15.34 -30.73
CA GLY A 705 0.53 16.67 -30.85
C GLY A 705 1.22 17.15 -29.56
N GLY A 706 2.28 17.94 -29.73
CA GLY A 706 3.12 18.48 -28.64
C GLY A 706 4.60 18.64 -28.98
N ASN A 707 4.93 18.95 -30.24
CA ASN A 707 6.31 18.96 -30.76
C ASN A 707 7.22 19.89 -29.93
N GLY A 708 8.20 19.30 -29.23
CA GLY A 708 9.21 20.03 -28.47
C GLY A 708 8.79 20.50 -27.07
N VAL A 709 7.82 19.83 -26.42
CA VAL A 709 7.41 20.11 -25.03
C VAL A 709 7.61 18.87 -24.15
N LEU A 710 8.04 19.07 -22.89
CA LEU A 710 8.32 17.97 -21.96
C LEU A 710 7.05 17.17 -21.63
N LYS A 711 7.12 15.85 -21.82
CA LYS A 711 6.04 14.89 -21.53
C LYS A 711 6.36 14.04 -20.31
N GLU A 712 5.33 13.43 -19.75
CA GLU A 712 5.41 12.44 -18.68
C GLU A 712 4.50 11.24 -18.98
N ALA A 713 4.95 10.04 -18.61
CA ALA A 713 4.18 8.80 -18.72
C ALA A 713 4.38 7.93 -17.48
N GLY A 714 3.28 7.53 -16.83
CA GLY A 714 3.30 6.67 -15.65
C GLY A 714 3.25 5.18 -15.99
N PHE A 715 4.08 4.38 -15.32
CA PHE A 715 4.15 2.92 -15.45
C PHE A 715 4.24 2.24 -14.08
N PRO A 716 3.60 1.09 -13.87
CA PRO A 716 3.85 0.28 -12.69
C PRO A 716 5.18 -0.46 -12.82
N VAL A 717 5.93 -0.55 -11.73
CA VAL A 717 7.11 -1.40 -11.61
C VAL A 717 6.68 -2.87 -11.63
N ILE A 718 7.43 -3.68 -12.36
CA ILE A 718 7.27 -5.13 -12.43
C ILE A 718 8.53 -5.74 -11.82
N GLU A 719 8.37 -6.58 -10.80
CA GLU A 719 9.50 -7.29 -10.21
C GLU A 719 10.26 -8.13 -11.26
N ASN A 720 11.60 -8.11 -11.21
CA ASN A 720 12.45 -8.84 -12.17
C ASN A 720 12.10 -10.34 -12.28
N LYS A 721 11.65 -10.98 -11.19
CA LYS A 721 11.15 -12.36 -11.20
C LYS A 721 9.97 -12.56 -12.16
N ILE A 722 9.02 -11.63 -12.14
CA ILE A 722 7.86 -11.65 -13.04
C ILE A 722 8.32 -11.31 -14.46
N CYS A 723 9.16 -10.29 -14.60
CA CYS A 723 9.67 -9.81 -15.88
C CYS A 723 10.46 -10.89 -16.65
N ASN A 724 11.22 -11.71 -15.91
CA ASN A 724 12.00 -12.82 -16.45
C ASN A 724 11.20 -14.10 -16.72
N ARG A 725 9.87 -14.12 -16.50
CA ARG A 725 9.05 -15.26 -16.90
C ARG A 725 9.19 -15.52 -18.41
N PRO A 726 9.13 -16.77 -18.87
CA PRO A 726 9.29 -17.11 -20.30
C PRO A 726 8.28 -16.42 -21.23
N ALA A 727 7.14 -16.00 -20.70
CA ALA A 727 6.11 -15.29 -21.45
C ALA A 727 6.47 -13.83 -21.79
N TYR A 728 7.50 -13.27 -21.16
CA TYR A 728 7.91 -11.87 -21.31
C TYR A 728 9.37 -11.79 -21.80
N LEU A 729 10.32 -11.49 -20.91
CA LEU A 729 11.72 -11.27 -21.27
C LEU A 729 12.60 -12.52 -21.13
N ASN A 730 12.06 -13.64 -20.64
CA ASN A 730 12.70 -14.96 -20.64
C ASN A 730 14.15 -14.96 -20.11
N GLY A 731 14.35 -14.44 -18.90
CA GLY A 731 15.66 -14.44 -18.21
C GLY A 731 16.67 -13.40 -18.71
N ARG A 732 16.26 -12.44 -19.55
CA ARG A 732 17.17 -11.41 -20.07
C ARG A 732 17.47 -10.28 -19.08
N VAL A 733 16.59 -10.05 -18.10
CA VAL A 733 16.72 -8.94 -17.14
C VAL A 733 17.67 -9.35 -16.02
N LYS A 734 18.70 -8.54 -15.78
CA LYS A 734 19.74 -8.76 -14.75
C LYS A 734 19.42 -8.03 -13.46
N ASP A 735 20.19 -8.29 -12.40
CA ASP A 735 19.97 -7.71 -11.07
C ASP A 735 20.23 -6.19 -11.00
N HIS A 736 20.99 -5.63 -11.95
CA HIS A 736 21.23 -4.18 -12.07
C HIS A 736 20.27 -3.48 -13.05
N GLU A 737 19.24 -4.19 -13.51
CA GLU A 737 18.21 -3.68 -14.42
C GLU A 737 16.86 -3.71 -13.70
N MET A 738 15.92 -2.85 -14.09
CA MET A 738 14.57 -2.84 -13.55
C MET A 738 13.54 -2.85 -14.67
N CYS A 739 12.37 -3.43 -14.38
CA CYS A 739 11.24 -3.40 -15.30
C CYS A 739 10.15 -2.44 -14.83
N ALA A 740 9.67 -1.60 -15.74
CA ALA A 740 8.46 -0.81 -15.55
C ALA A 740 7.64 -0.84 -16.84
N GLY A 741 6.33 -1.05 -16.74
CA GLY A 741 5.47 -1.12 -17.90
C GLY A 741 4.15 -1.84 -17.63
N ASN A 742 3.27 -1.83 -18.63
CA ASN A 742 2.05 -2.63 -18.60
C ASN A 742 2.30 -3.96 -19.30
N ILE A 743 2.10 -5.06 -18.57
CA ILE A 743 2.31 -6.44 -19.03
C ILE A 743 1.49 -6.79 -20.29
N GLU A 744 0.40 -6.08 -20.52
CA GLU A 744 -0.57 -6.34 -21.58
C GLU A 744 -0.14 -5.90 -22.99
N GLY A 745 0.97 -5.19 -23.13
CA GLY A 745 1.32 -4.53 -24.38
C GLY A 745 0.37 -3.35 -24.68
N GLY A 746 0.94 -2.18 -24.82
CA GLY A 746 0.21 -0.93 -25.01
C GLY A 746 0.90 0.18 -24.25
N THR A 747 1.11 1.29 -24.94
CA THR A 747 2.02 2.40 -24.61
C THR A 747 3.50 1.99 -24.61
N ASP A 748 4.17 2.26 -25.73
CA ASP A 748 5.63 2.44 -25.70
C ASP A 748 5.93 3.72 -24.91
N SER A 749 7.11 3.77 -24.31
CA SER A 749 7.73 4.95 -23.70
C SER A 749 7.65 6.19 -24.61
N CYS A 750 8.01 7.37 -24.10
CA CYS A 750 8.29 8.51 -24.98
C CYS A 750 9.45 8.11 -25.93
N GLN A 751 9.12 7.57 -27.11
CA GLN A 751 10.09 7.15 -28.11
C GLN A 751 10.87 8.37 -28.61
N GLY A 752 12.04 8.64 -28.04
CA GLY A 752 12.93 9.70 -28.54
C GLY A 752 13.84 10.33 -27.50
N ASP A 753 13.51 10.25 -26.20
CA ASP A 753 14.48 10.49 -25.14
C ASP A 753 15.00 9.15 -24.66
N ILE A 754 16.32 8.95 -24.79
CA ILE A 754 16.93 7.70 -24.36
C ILE A 754 17.39 7.85 -22.90
N PHE A 755 16.95 6.92 -22.06
CA PHE A 755 17.16 6.92 -20.61
C PHE A 755 18.09 5.78 -20.18
N PRO A 756 18.85 5.96 -19.08
CA PRO A 756 19.65 4.90 -18.45
C PRO A 756 18.81 3.79 -17.82
#